data_AF-A0A1K8-F1
#
_entry.id   AF-A0A1K8-F1
#
_cell.length_a   1.000
_cell.length_b   1.000
_cell.length_c   1.000
_cell.angle_alpha   90.00
_cell.angle_beta   90.00
_cell.angle_gamma   90.00
#
_symmetry.space_group_name_H-M   'P 1'
#
loop_
_entity.id
_entity.type
_entity.pdbx_description
1 polymer ?
#
loop_
_entity_poly.entity_id
_entity_poly.type
_entity_poly.pdbx_seq_one_letter_code
_entity_poly.pdbx_strand_id
1 'polypeptide(L)'
;MAIYHLSMKILSRSKGYSAVASAAYRAGEKILDERTGVIHDYTRKNGVASAVILTPANAPAWCANRAELWNAVEKAERRKNSQLAREFELAIPRELAQDAARETVLNFVRENFVSRGMIADVAFHNLGGSNPHAHIMLSMRAITPDGFGEKVREWNDWTHAETWRGSWADHANRALANAGYQEEIDHRSYERQGVEKTPGIHLGKSACAMEKWGIETERGEQNRLINRLNLEIQVSRDELRNSELTEPARRMADLLNIELPDNATSYILHDIIEALPTDSNAAWKLTSKAMSMMADMQATRRRWEDLNTERKEAMSHAASLKKSSPFSSGFSRIPLMQWVAPEYGREQEKIQSLSQRMEKLRQHHWKVEKQDIPASQKAFETQWQQWGASGLADLREQLRKREEELRRKEQEETERRRAEQLRRNDNAVMDSGVLKAVVTGYGEAPMPGNGEMTCYLLLHNRNGEYTLWGNELEKYRARIFESVDLMRDRSGYICERSEIGQRPPLQHVYSSATFEQLLTQVCQTWPQHTRDLRQPKTWPESFCLGEDRQPAMPSLAARKVDFTQGRLPPTLMPVMSSVDRETRQLQLLLVMGVDDSMGGVVRLNGTLYPAFAVPTADNSQLVINALTDKGLRFAGYGEAVNHDADSPARPAPELMQFHLKTWSEPLFAIVNTPEKQPDHLFRSLGFERTWDEWKRDEYARTHATERRHDRGWSQ
;
A
#
# COMPACT_ATOMS: atom_id res chain seq x y z
N MET A 1 -8.49 5.17 -24.67
CA MET A 1 -9.37 5.96 -23.81
C MET A 1 -8.49 6.85 -22.98
N ALA A 2 -8.81 8.14 -22.99
CA ALA A 2 -8.12 9.15 -22.22
C ALA A 2 -8.18 8.77 -20.73
N ILE A 3 -7.03 8.86 -20.06
CA ILE A 3 -6.91 8.60 -18.63
C ILE A 3 -6.56 9.90 -17.91
N TYR A 4 -7.15 10.11 -16.75
CA TYR A 4 -6.76 11.21 -15.89
C TYR A 4 -5.54 10.80 -15.04
N HIS A 5 -4.43 11.52 -15.18
CA HIS A 5 -3.35 11.49 -14.20
C HIS A 5 -2.77 12.90 -14.04
N LEU A 6 -2.64 13.31 -12.78
CA LEU A 6 -1.86 14.47 -12.37
C LEU A 6 -1.31 14.18 -10.97
N SER A 7 -0.01 14.24 -10.80
CA SER A 7 0.66 14.10 -9.51
C SER A 7 1.50 15.34 -9.21
N MET A 8 1.68 15.62 -7.92
CA MET A 8 2.41 16.79 -7.43
C MET A 8 3.41 16.35 -6.36
N LYS A 9 4.66 16.77 -6.47
CA LYS A 9 5.69 16.50 -5.46
C LYS A 9 6.64 17.68 -5.25
N ILE A 10 7.23 17.74 -4.07
CA ILE A 10 8.25 18.73 -3.73
C ILE A 10 9.64 18.09 -3.85
N LEU A 11 10.50 18.69 -4.66
CA LEU A 11 11.90 18.31 -4.78
C LEU A 11 12.67 18.93 -3.62
N SER A 12 12.91 18.14 -2.58
CA SER A 12 13.63 18.56 -1.37
C SER A 12 15.04 18.01 -1.32
N ARG A 13 16.00 18.87 -0.97
CA ARG A 13 17.39 18.49 -0.78
C ARG A 13 17.58 17.41 0.30
N SER A 14 16.78 17.43 1.37
CA SER A 14 16.87 16.44 2.45
C SER A 14 16.47 15.03 2.02
N LYS A 15 15.76 14.89 0.88
CA LYS A 15 15.40 13.61 0.27
C LYS A 15 16.37 13.20 -0.84
N GLY A 16 17.51 13.89 -0.97
CA GLY A 16 18.55 13.60 -1.97
C GLY A 16 18.32 14.25 -3.34
N TYR A 17 17.29 15.08 -3.53
CA TYR A 17 17.07 15.75 -4.81
C TYR A 17 18.06 16.90 -5.05
N SER A 18 18.48 17.06 -6.31
CA SER A 18 19.10 18.26 -6.87
C SER A 18 18.18 18.82 -7.96
N ALA A 19 17.97 20.14 -7.97
CA ALA A 19 17.16 20.80 -9.00
C ALA A 19 17.83 20.69 -10.37
N VAL A 20 19.16 20.82 -10.41
CA VAL A 20 19.97 20.69 -11.63
C VAL A 20 19.89 19.26 -12.18
N ALA A 21 20.14 18.25 -11.34
CA ALA A 21 20.01 16.85 -11.73
C ALA A 21 18.60 16.54 -12.24
N SER A 22 17.59 17.10 -11.58
CA SER A 22 16.19 16.90 -11.91
C SER A 22 15.83 17.49 -13.29
N ALA A 23 16.25 18.72 -13.55
CA ALA A 23 16.00 19.41 -14.82
C ALA A 23 16.74 18.72 -15.98
N ALA A 24 18.02 18.36 -15.78
CA ALA A 24 18.82 17.63 -16.76
C ALA A 24 18.16 16.29 -17.13
N TYR A 25 17.71 15.52 -16.13
CA TYR A 25 17.06 14.24 -16.34
C TYR A 25 15.76 14.34 -17.14
N ARG A 26 14.92 15.36 -16.87
CA ARG A 26 13.62 15.53 -17.52
C ARG A 26 13.78 16.09 -18.94
N ALA A 27 14.71 17.00 -19.16
CA ALA A 27 14.97 17.58 -20.46
C ALA A 27 15.86 16.71 -21.36
N GLY A 28 16.50 15.67 -20.82
CA GLY A 28 17.46 14.85 -21.57
C GLY A 28 18.72 15.63 -21.92
N GLU A 29 19.15 16.52 -21.03
CA GLU A 29 20.26 17.45 -21.26
C GLU A 29 21.49 17.11 -20.41
N LYS A 30 22.62 17.75 -20.76
CA LYS A 30 23.85 17.71 -19.98
C LYS A 30 24.03 19.03 -19.25
N ILE A 31 23.97 19.00 -17.91
CA ILE A 31 24.06 20.20 -17.08
C ILE A 31 25.06 19.98 -15.94
N LEU A 32 25.94 20.96 -15.71
CA LEU A 32 26.84 21.02 -14.56
C LEU A 32 26.10 21.56 -13.34
N ASP A 33 26.10 20.82 -12.23
CA ASP A 33 25.69 21.32 -10.92
C ASP A 33 26.87 22.07 -10.30
N GLU A 34 26.83 23.40 -10.36
CA GLU A 34 27.92 24.29 -9.89
C GLU A 34 28.19 24.15 -8.40
N ARG A 35 27.19 23.73 -7.62
CA ARG A 35 27.31 23.56 -6.17
C ARG A 35 28.12 22.31 -5.82
N THR A 36 27.99 21.23 -6.59
CA THR A 36 28.65 19.95 -6.32
C THR A 36 29.83 19.65 -7.23
N GLY A 37 29.94 20.35 -8.36
CA GLY A 37 30.90 20.06 -9.43
C GLY A 37 30.53 18.82 -10.26
N VAL A 38 29.39 18.18 -9.99
CA VAL A 38 28.94 16.98 -10.71
C VAL A 38 28.28 17.37 -12.02
N ILE A 39 28.63 16.68 -13.10
CA ILE A 39 27.97 16.81 -14.39
C ILE A 39 26.88 15.75 -14.49
N HIS A 40 25.63 16.20 -14.65
CA HIS A 40 24.49 15.33 -14.91
C HIS A 40 24.26 15.23 -16.43
N ASP A 41 24.67 14.12 -17.02
CA ASP A 41 24.58 13.89 -18.47
C ASP A 41 23.48 12.87 -18.81
N TYR A 42 22.32 13.38 -19.24
CA TYR A 42 21.17 12.57 -19.66
C TYR A 42 20.88 12.67 -21.17
N THR A 43 21.87 13.06 -21.97
CA THR A 43 21.75 13.19 -23.44
C THR A 43 21.40 11.89 -24.14
N ARG A 44 21.63 10.75 -23.49
CA ARG A 44 21.28 9.41 -24.00
C ARG A 44 19.87 8.96 -23.60
N LYS A 45 19.10 9.79 -22.91
CA LYS A 45 17.75 9.44 -22.46
C LYS A 45 16.80 9.45 -23.64
N ASN A 46 16.17 8.29 -23.88
CA ASN A 46 15.12 8.15 -24.88
C ASN A 46 13.76 8.59 -24.33
N GLY A 47 12.86 9.01 -25.22
CA GLY A 47 11.48 9.34 -24.88
C GLY A 47 11.21 10.82 -24.57
N VAL A 48 12.23 11.69 -24.53
CA VAL A 48 12.02 13.14 -24.43
C VAL A 48 11.68 13.69 -25.81
N ALA A 49 10.46 14.20 -26.00
CA ALA A 49 10.02 14.76 -27.27
C ALA A 49 10.47 16.22 -27.42
N SER A 50 10.36 17.01 -26.36
CA SER A 50 10.81 18.41 -26.34
C SER A 50 10.77 18.96 -24.91
N ALA A 51 11.51 20.04 -24.64
CA ALA A 51 11.46 20.77 -23.38
C ALA A 51 11.46 22.28 -23.61
N VAL A 52 10.78 23.04 -22.75
CA VAL A 52 10.63 24.51 -22.86
C VAL A 52 10.48 25.14 -21.49
N ILE A 53 11.09 26.32 -21.30
CA ILE A 53 10.90 27.12 -20.09
C ILE A 53 9.93 28.26 -20.41
N LEU A 54 8.89 28.38 -19.59
CA LEU A 54 7.96 29.50 -19.60
C LEU A 54 8.28 30.41 -18.42
N THR A 55 8.52 31.68 -18.71
CA THR A 55 8.88 32.69 -17.71
C THR A 55 7.78 33.76 -17.60
N PRO A 56 7.57 34.34 -16.41
CA PRO A 56 6.82 35.58 -16.25
C PRO A 56 7.47 36.73 -17.02
N ALA A 57 6.68 37.74 -17.41
CA ALA A 57 7.16 38.87 -18.21
C ALA A 57 8.30 39.68 -17.56
N ASN A 58 8.38 39.67 -16.22
CA ASN A 58 9.42 40.38 -15.44
C ASN A 58 10.67 39.53 -15.17
N ALA A 59 10.76 38.31 -15.70
CA ALA A 59 11.90 37.43 -15.49
C ALA A 59 13.10 37.87 -16.36
N PRO A 60 14.32 37.89 -15.81
CA PRO A 60 15.54 38.10 -16.59
C PRO A 60 15.71 37.08 -17.73
N ALA A 61 16.39 37.48 -18.81
CA ALA A 61 16.60 36.63 -19.99
C ALA A 61 17.33 35.31 -19.66
N TRP A 62 18.23 35.29 -18.68
CA TRP A 62 18.94 34.09 -18.24
C TRP A 62 17.99 33.01 -17.70
N CYS A 63 16.80 33.36 -17.21
CA CYS A 63 15.82 32.39 -16.73
C CYS A 63 15.31 31.45 -17.83
N ALA A 64 15.47 31.80 -19.11
CA ALA A 64 15.16 30.93 -20.24
C ALA A 64 16.24 29.86 -20.50
N ASN A 65 17.42 29.98 -19.89
CA ASN A 65 18.46 28.96 -19.92
C ASN A 65 18.30 28.02 -18.72
N ARG A 66 18.07 26.73 -19.00
CA ARG A 66 17.82 25.70 -17.99
C ARG A 66 18.99 25.51 -17.02
N ALA A 67 20.22 25.51 -17.53
CA ALA A 67 21.41 25.34 -16.71
C ALA A 67 21.57 26.52 -15.75
N GLU A 68 21.40 27.75 -16.25
CA GLU A 68 21.49 28.96 -15.44
C GLU A 68 20.35 29.05 -14.42
N LEU A 69 19.12 28.74 -14.84
CA LEU A 69 17.92 28.77 -13.99
C LEU A 69 18.07 27.86 -12.75
N TRP A 70 18.37 26.58 -12.96
CA TRP A 70 18.35 25.61 -11.87
C TRP A 70 19.60 25.69 -10.99
N ASN A 71 20.74 26.15 -11.51
CA ASN A 71 21.89 26.52 -10.67
C ASN A 71 21.59 27.75 -9.81
N ALA A 72 20.88 28.76 -10.35
CA ALA A 72 20.45 29.91 -9.57
C ALA A 72 19.48 29.51 -8.43
N VAL A 73 18.58 28.54 -8.67
CA VAL A 73 17.72 27.97 -7.62
C VAL A 73 18.56 27.26 -6.54
N GLU A 74 19.50 26.40 -6.92
CA GLU A 74 20.38 25.71 -5.98
C GLU A 74 21.18 26.68 -5.11
N LYS A 75 21.66 27.78 -5.70
CA LYS A 75 22.40 28.85 -5.02
C LYS A 75 21.52 29.65 -4.06
N ALA A 76 20.27 29.94 -4.44
CA ALA A 76 19.32 30.68 -3.59
C ALA A 76 18.88 29.86 -2.36
N GLU A 77 18.87 28.53 -2.46
CA GLU A 77 18.49 27.62 -1.38
C GLU A 77 19.70 27.19 -0.54
N ARG A 78 19.90 27.81 0.64
CA ARG A 78 21.13 27.61 1.44
C ARG A 78 21.08 26.50 2.48
N ARG A 79 19.90 25.94 2.81
CA ARG A 79 19.73 24.97 3.91
C ARG A 79 19.77 23.52 3.42
N LYS A 80 20.24 22.59 4.25
CA LYS A 80 20.28 21.15 3.90
C LYS A 80 18.90 20.52 3.61
N ASN A 81 17.83 21.11 4.15
CA ASN A 81 16.44 20.68 3.98
C ASN A 81 15.62 21.64 3.09
N SER A 82 16.29 22.38 2.21
CA SER A 82 15.61 23.31 1.30
C SER A 82 14.70 22.57 0.32
N GLN A 83 13.49 23.09 0.15
CA GLN A 83 12.61 22.74 -0.96
C GLN A 83 13.04 23.56 -2.18
N LEU A 84 13.48 22.88 -3.22
CA LEU A 84 14.18 23.45 -4.38
C LEU A 84 13.19 23.82 -5.48
N ALA A 85 12.29 22.89 -5.79
CA ALA A 85 11.28 23.05 -6.83
C ALA A 85 10.02 22.27 -6.45
N ARG A 86 8.89 22.65 -7.06
CA ARG A 86 7.71 21.79 -7.13
C ARG A 86 7.69 21.12 -8.49
N GLU A 87 7.29 19.86 -8.53
CA GLU A 87 7.06 19.14 -9.76
C GLU A 87 5.60 18.74 -9.89
N PHE A 88 5.07 18.91 -11.10
CA PHE A 88 3.87 18.24 -11.57
C PHE A 88 4.24 17.22 -12.63
N GLU A 89 3.54 16.10 -12.61
CA GLU A 89 3.57 15.12 -13.67
C GLU A 89 2.13 14.85 -14.10
N LEU A 90 1.83 15.04 -15.38
CA LEU A 90 0.47 14.85 -15.91
C LEU A 90 0.47 13.92 -17.12
N ALA A 91 -0.57 13.10 -17.25
CA ALA A 91 -0.80 12.31 -18.47
C ALA A 91 -1.51 13.17 -19.50
N ILE A 92 -1.08 13.07 -20.75
CA ILE A 92 -1.65 13.78 -21.89
C ILE A 92 -2.53 12.80 -22.67
N PRO A 93 -3.78 13.15 -23.04
CA PRO A 93 -4.62 12.27 -23.84
C PRO A 93 -3.94 11.91 -25.17
N ARG A 94 -3.77 10.62 -25.42
CA ARG A 94 -3.08 10.09 -26.61
C ARG A 94 -3.88 10.28 -27.90
N GLU A 95 -5.17 10.55 -27.74
CA GLU A 95 -6.13 10.89 -28.78
C GLU A 95 -5.83 12.26 -29.42
N LEU A 96 -5.11 13.15 -28.73
CA LEU A 96 -4.74 14.46 -29.26
C LEU A 96 -3.54 14.38 -30.21
N ALA A 97 -3.60 15.16 -31.30
CA ALA A 97 -2.44 15.41 -32.15
C ALA A 97 -1.33 16.09 -31.33
N GLN A 98 -0.06 15.79 -31.64
CA GLN A 98 1.10 16.21 -30.81
C GLN A 98 1.17 17.72 -30.56
N ASP A 99 0.87 18.55 -31.56
CA ASP A 99 0.86 20.01 -31.42
C ASP A 99 -0.26 20.50 -30.51
N ALA A 100 -1.47 19.93 -30.66
CA ALA A 100 -2.61 20.24 -29.80
C ALA A 100 -2.37 19.79 -28.35
N ALA A 101 -1.78 18.61 -28.17
CA ALA A 101 -1.33 18.11 -26.88
C ALA A 101 -0.34 19.07 -26.21
N ARG A 102 0.69 19.50 -26.95
CA ARG A 102 1.70 20.46 -26.45
C ARG A 102 1.05 21.78 -26.03
N GLU A 103 0.25 22.39 -26.90
CA GLU A 103 -0.40 23.67 -26.58
C GLU A 103 -1.40 23.55 -25.42
N THR A 104 -2.09 22.42 -25.27
CA THR A 104 -2.99 22.18 -24.14
C THR A 104 -2.25 22.26 -22.81
N VAL A 105 -1.10 21.61 -22.71
CA VAL A 105 -0.23 21.67 -21.50
C VAL A 105 0.33 23.08 -21.31
N LEU A 106 0.83 23.72 -22.36
CA LEU A 106 1.40 25.07 -22.24
C LEU A 106 0.35 26.09 -21.80
N ASN A 107 -0.90 25.98 -22.28
CA ASN A 107 -1.99 26.84 -21.85
C ASN A 107 -2.33 26.61 -20.37
N PHE A 108 -2.43 25.35 -19.93
CA PHE A 108 -2.60 25.02 -18.52
C PHE A 108 -1.49 25.63 -17.65
N VAL A 109 -0.22 25.51 -18.07
CA VAL A 109 0.94 26.03 -17.35
C VAL A 109 0.93 27.56 -17.30
N ARG A 110 0.63 28.23 -18.41
CA ARG A 110 0.54 29.69 -18.50
C ARG A 110 -0.54 30.23 -17.55
N GLU A 111 -1.72 29.63 -17.60
CA GLU A 111 -2.89 30.05 -16.83
C GLU A 111 -2.72 29.83 -15.33
N ASN A 112 -2.19 28.68 -14.92
CA ASN A 112 -2.15 28.28 -13.51
C ASN A 112 -0.87 28.70 -12.77
N PHE A 113 0.26 28.80 -13.48
CA PHE A 113 1.56 28.99 -12.84
C PHE A 113 2.25 30.28 -13.26
N VAL A 114 2.44 30.49 -14.56
CA VAL A 114 3.21 31.64 -15.06
C VAL A 114 2.51 32.96 -14.79
N SER A 115 1.17 32.99 -14.93
CA SER A 115 0.31 34.13 -14.58
C SER A 115 0.46 34.58 -13.11
N ARG A 116 0.87 33.65 -12.22
CA ARG A 116 1.08 33.90 -10.79
C ARG A 116 2.54 34.20 -10.43
N GLY A 117 3.41 34.36 -11.44
CA GLY A 117 4.81 34.73 -11.26
C GLY A 117 5.78 33.56 -11.05
N MET A 118 5.34 32.31 -11.27
CA MET A 118 6.22 31.14 -11.24
C MET A 118 6.94 30.97 -12.59
N ILE A 119 8.21 30.57 -12.57
CA ILE A 119 8.90 30.03 -13.75
C ILE A 119 8.57 28.55 -13.84
N ALA A 120 8.22 28.08 -15.04
CA ALA A 120 7.87 26.69 -15.31
C ALA A 120 8.76 26.07 -16.39
N ASP A 121 9.51 25.02 -16.05
CA ASP A 121 10.28 24.21 -16.99
C ASP A 121 9.49 22.94 -17.32
N VAL A 122 9.03 22.86 -18.57
CA VAL A 122 8.12 21.82 -19.06
C VAL A 122 8.87 20.89 -19.99
N ALA A 123 8.90 19.59 -19.67
CA ALA A 123 9.44 18.54 -20.53
C ALA A 123 8.35 17.56 -20.94
N PHE A 124 8.20 17.37 -22.26
CA PHE A 124 7.22 16.48 -22.88
C PHE A 124 7.86 15.13 -23.19
N HIS A 125 7.23 14.05 -22.73
CA HIS A 125 7.74 12.69 -22.86
C HIS A 125 6.75 11.82 -23.62
N ASN A 126 7.28 10.92 -24.46
CA ASN A 126 6.55 9.92 -25.23
C ASN A 126 5.35 10.48 -26.02
N LEU A 127 5.46 11.70 -26.56
CA LEU A 127 4.44 12.25 -27.46
C LEU A 127 4.27 11.33 -28.68
N GLY A 128 3.03 10.93 -28.96
CA GLY A 128 2.70 9.94 -30.00
C GLY A 128 2.93 8.47 -29.59
N GLY A 129 3.41 8.20 -28.39
CA GLY A 129 3.58 6.86 -27.83
C GLY A 129 2.34 6.35 -27.09
N SER A 130 2.52 5.24 -26.36
CA SER A 130 1.45 4.63 -25.56
C SER A 130 1.16 5.36 -24.24
N ASN A 131 2.11 6.15 -23.73
CA ASN A 131 1.97 6.91 -22.49
C ASN A 131 2.53 8.34 -22.61
N PRO A 132 1.87 9.24 -23.36
CA PRO A 132 2.26 10.65 -23.45
C PRO A 132 2.08 11.35 -22.10
N HIS A 133 3.11 12.04 -21.61
CA HIS A 133 3.05 12.76 -20.33
C HIS A 133 3.97 13.99 -20.34
N ALA A 134 3.77 14.90 -19.38
CA ALA A 134 4.64 16.05 -19.18
C ALA A 134 5.11 16.16 -17.73
N HIS A 135 6.40 16.45 -17.57
CA HIS A 135 6.98 16.90 -16.30
C HIS A 135 7.03 18.43 -16.31
N ILE A 136 6.57 19.06 -15.24
CA ILE A 136 6.56 20.53 -15.09
C ILE A 136 7.26 20.85 -13.76
N MET A 137 8.46 21.41 -13.83
CA MET A 137 9.18 21.91 -12.66
C MET A 137 8.92 23.40 -12.46
N LEU A 138 8.47 23.78 -11.28
CA LEU A 138 8.15 25.17 -10.91
C LEU A 138 9.15 25.71 -9.89
N SER A 139 9.56 26.97 -10.09
CA SER A 139 10.30 27.74 -9.10
C SER A 139 9.46 27.99 -7.84
N MET A 140 10.08 27.96 -6.66
CA MET A 140 9.40 28.21 -5.37
C MET A 140 9.62 29.62 -4.80
N ARG A 141 10.32 30.47 -5.54
CA ARG A 141 10.60 31.88 -5.21
C ARG A 141 10.10 32.78 -6.32
N ALA A 142 9.67 33.97 -5.95
CA ALA A 142 9.38 35.01 -6.93
C ALA A 142 10.67 35.40 -7.66
N ILE A 143 10.57 35.59 -8.98
CA ILE A 143 11.65 36.14 -9.79
C ILE A 143 11.50 37.66 -9.89
N THR A 144 12.62 38.36 -9.76
CA THR A 144 12.73 39.82 -9.93
C THR A 144 13.82 40.11 -10.97
N PRO A 145 13.92 41.34 -11.50
CA PRO A 145 15.02 41.74 -12.39
C PRO A 145 16.42 41.45 -11.80
N ASP A 146 16.57 41.51 -10.48
CA ASP A 146 17.83 41.25 -9.75
C ASP A 146 18.04 39.75 -9.42
N GLY A 147 17.08 38.89 -9.79
CA GLY A 147 17.10 37.45 -9.55
C GLY A 147 16.07 36.95 -8.54
N PHE A 148 16.31 35.78 -7.95
CA PHE A 148 15.35 35.12 -7.05
C PHE A 148 15.20 35.88 -5.73
N GLY A 149 13.96 36.30 -5.44
CA GLY A 149 13.56 36.96 -4.20
C GLY A 149 13.12 36.00 -3.10
N GLU A 150 12.14 36.43 -2.30
CA GLU A 150 11.60 35.63 -1.20
C GLU A 150 10.73 34.45 -1.68
N LYS A 151 10.53 33.46 -0.79
CA LYS A 151 9.60 32.36 -1.03
C LYS A 151 8.17 32.83 -0.89
N VAL A 152 7.37 32.60 -1.92
CA VAL A 152 5.94 32.90 -1.89
C VAL A 152 5.21 31.73 -1.20
N ARG A 153 4.69 31.98 0.01
CA ARG A 153 4.04 30.94 0.84
C ARG A 153 2.70 30.50 0.28
N GLU A 154 1.93 31.45 -0.27
CA GLU A 154 0.62 31.23 -0.88
C GLU A 154 0.64 30.16 -1.97
N TRP A 155 1.71 30.08 -2.77
CA TRP A 155 1.85 29.05 -3.79
C TRP A 155 1.78 27.63 -3.22
N ASN A 156 2.04 27.42 -1.93
CA ASN A 156 2.02 26.11 -1.25
C ASN A 156 0.73 25.87 -0.43
N ASP A 157 -0.31 26.68 -0.59
CA ASP A 157 -1.61 26.34 -0.02
C ASP A 157 -2.16 25.05 -0.65
N TRP A 158 -2.59 24.13 0.20
CA TRP A 158 -3.09 22.80 -0.17
C TRP A 158 -4.38 22.87 -0.97
N THR A 159 -5.17 23.94 -0.80
CA THR A 159 -6.42 24.17 -1.56
C THR A 159 -6.18 24.25 -3.06
N HIS A 160 -5.01 24.76 -3.49
CA HIS A 160 -4.66 24.85 -4.90
C HIS A 160 -4.53 23.49 -5.60
N ALA A 161 -4.24 22.42 -4.87
CA ALA A 161 -4.08 21.09 -5.44
C ALA A 161 -5.37 20.64 -6.16
N GLU A 162 -6.53 20.87 -5.54
CA GLU A 162 -7.83 20.53 -6.15
C GLU A 162 -8.10 21.44 -7.36
N THR A 163 -7.83 22.74 -7.25
CA THR A 163 -8.01 23.70 -8.35
C THR A 163 -7.17 23.35 -9.57
N TRP A 164 -5.90 23.00 -9.40
CA TRP A 164 -5.02 22.64 -10.51
C TRP A 164 -5.42 21.31 -11.15
N ARG A 165 -5.92 20.37 -10.35
CA ARG A 165 -6.46 19.09 -10.85
C ARG A 165 -7.70 19.30 -11.70
N GLY A 166 -8.66 20.08 -11.20
CA GLY A 166 -9.85 20.47 -11.97
C GLY A 166 -9.49 21.20 -13.25
N SER A 167 -8.63 22.22 -13.16
CA SER A 167 -8.18 22.97 -14.33
C SER A 167 -7.49 22.08 -15.37
N TRP A 168 -6.64 21.12 -14.97
CA TRP A 168 -6.06 20.18 -15.94
C TRP A 168 -7.13 19.36 -16.66
N ALA A 169 -8.13 18.83 -15.93
CA ALA A 169 -9.25 18.10 -16.53
C ALA A 169 -9.99 18.98 -17.54
N ASP A 170 -10.30 20.24 -17.20
CA ASP A 170 -11.00 21.18 -18.07
C ASP A 170 -10.21 21.49 -19.35
N HIS A 171 -8.89 21.71 -19.23
CA HIS A 171 -8.02 21.94 -20.38
C HIS A 171 -7.98 20.72 -21.31
N ALA A 172 -7.81 19.52 -20.74
CA ALA A 172 -7.76 18.27 -21.51
C ALA A 172 -9.11 17.95 -22.17
N ASN A 173 -10.23 18.10 -21.46
CA ASN A 173 -11.58 17.86 -21.98
C ASN A 173 -11.93 18.83 -23.09
N ARG A 174 -11.60 20.12 -22.93
CA ARG A 174 -11.78 21.12 -24.00
C ARG A 174 -10.96 20.77 -25.25
N ALA A 175 -9.74 20.28 -25.07
CA ALA A 175 -8.92 19.84 -26.20
C ALA A 175 -9.48 18.59 -26.89
N LEU A 176 -9.98 17.61 -26.11
CA LEU A 176 -10.63 16.41 -26.61
C LEU A 176 -11.91 16.75 -27.39
N ALA A 177 -12.76 17.60 -26.84
CA ALA A 177 -13.98 18.08 -27.50
C ALA A 177 -13.68 18.82 -28.81
N ASN A 178 -12.67 19.70 -28.82
CA ASN A 178 -12.22 20.38 -30.03
C ASN A 178 -11.65 19.43 -31.10
N ALA A 179 -11.11 18.28 -30.68
CA ALA A 179 -10.63 17.22 -31.56
C ALA A 179 -11.75 16.23 -31.98
N GLY A 180 -12.99 16.42 -31.52
CA GLY A 180 -14.15 15.62 -31.89
C GLY A 180 -14.40 14.38 -31.01
N TYR A 181 -13.71 14.24 -29.89
CA TYR A 181 -13.92 13.14 -28.93
C TYR A 181 -15.06 13.48 -27.96
N GLN A 182 -15.86 12.46 -27.60
CA GLN A 182 -16.98 12.60 -26.65
C GLN A 182 -16.60 12.15 -25.24
N GLU A 183 -15.46 11.49 -25.10
CA GLU A 183 -14.92 11.05 -23.83
C GLU A 183 -14.36 12.21 -23.02
N GLU A 184 -14.69 12.24 -21.74
CA GLU A 184 -14.16 13.21 -20.78
C GLU A 184 -13.35 12.50 -19.70
N ILE A 185 -12.32 13.19 -19.21
CA ILE A 185 -11.54 12.80 -18.04
C ILE A 185 -12.03 13.59 -16.82
N ASP A 186 -12.04 12.93 -15.66
CA ASP A 186 -12.43 13.54 -14.40
C ASP A 186 -11.31 13.39 -13.36
N HIS A 187 -11.01 14.47 -12.65
CA HIS A 187 -9.95 14.55 -11.67
C HIS A 187 -10.31 13.92 -10.31
N ARG A 188 -11.61 13.74 -10.05
CA ARG A 188 -12.19 13.19 -8.82
C ARG A 188 -12.01 11.67 -8.78
N SER A 189 -12.02 11.08 -7.59
CA SER A 189 -12.05 9.63 -7.43
C SER A 189 -13.37 9.04 -7.96
N TYR A 190 -13.37 7.75 -8.31
CA TYR A 190 -14.60 7.05 -8.74
C TYR A 190 -15.72 7.21 -7.70
N GLU A 191 -15.41 7.12 -6.41
CA GLU A 191 -16.34 7.39 -5.30
C GLU A 191 -17.00 8.78 -5.41
N ARG A 192 -16.20 9.85 -5.60
CA ARG A 192 -16.70 11.22 -5.74
C ARG A 192 -17.46 11.47 -7.05
N GLN A 193 -17.30 10.58 -8.03
CA GLN A 193 -18.10 10.57 -9.26
C GLN A 193 -19.40 9.76 -9.10
N GLY A 194 -19.56 8.99 -8.02
CA GLY A 194 -20.64 8.03 -7.86
C GLY A 194 -20.49 6.79 -8.77
N VAL A 195 -19.25 6.49 -9.19
CA VAL A 195 -18.91 5.34 -10.02
C VAL A 195 -18.45 4.20 -9.12
N GLU A 196 -19.21 3.10 -9.13
CA GLU A 196 -18.91 1.89 -8.35
C GLU A 196 -17.84 1.06 -9.07
N LYS A 197 -16.60 1.55 -8.99
CA LYS A 197 -15.43 0.94 -9.60
C LYS A 197 -14.26 0.97 -8.64
N THR A 198 -13.68 -0.20 -8.36
CA THR A 198 -12.48 -0.31 -7.54
C THR A 198 -11.26 0.16 -8.35
N PRO A 199 -10.48 1.13 -7.85
CA PRO A 199 -9.28 1.60 -8.54
C PRO A 199 -8.19 0.53 -8.54
N GLY A 200 -7.42 0.46 -9.63
CA GLY A 200 -6.24 -0.41 -9.72
C GLY A 200 -5.07 0.10 -8.87
N ILE A 201 -4.15 -0.79 -8.56
CA ILE A 201 -2.91 -0.55 -7.82
C ILE A 201 -1.81 -0.12 -8.79
N HIS A 202 -1.05 0.92 -8.44
CA HIS A 202 0.10 1.35 -9.24
C HIS A 202 1.21 0.28 -9.23
N LEU A 203 1.57 -0.24 -10.41
CA LEU A 203 2.55 -1.32 -10.57
C LEU A 203 3.95 -0.89 -10.14
N GLY A 204 4.41 0.28 -10.59
CA GLY A 204 5.80 0.74 -10.45
C GLY A 204 6.70 0.27 -11.61
N LYS A 205 7.89 0.87 -11.73
CA LYS A 205 8.79 0.67 -12.87
C LYS A 205 9.25 -0.77 -13.00
N SER A 206 9.65 -1.36 -11.87
CA SER A 206 10.21 -2.72 -11.83
C SER A 206 9.15 -3.74 -12.17
N ALA A 207 7.95 -3.63 -11.59
CA ALA A 207 6.84 -4.52 -11.90
C ALA A 207 6.36 -4.38 -13.35
N CYS A 208 6.29 -3.17 -13.90
CA CYS A 208 5.99 -2.97 -15.32
C CYS A 208 7.04 -3.59 -16.24
N ALA A 209 8.34 -3.48 -15.90
CA ALA A 209 9.40 -4.12 -16.64
C ALA A 209 9.28 -5.66 -16.59
N MET A 210 9.02 -6.23 -15.40
CA MET A 210 8.79 -7.66 -15.20
C MET A 210 7.62 -8.17 -16.06
N GLU A 211 6.46 -7.51 -15.99
CA GLU A 211 5.27 -7.88 -16.77
C GLU A 211 5.54 -7.77 -18.28
N LYS A 212 6.36 -6.80 -18.73
CA LYS A 212 6.80 -6.68 -20.13
C LYS A 212 7.65 -7.88 -20.57
N TRP A 213 8.54 -8.38 -19.71
CA TRP A 213 9.29 -9.61 -19.94
C TRP A 213 8.47 -10.89 -19.64
N GLY A 214 7.20 -10.71 -19.26
CA GLY A 214 6.23 -11.78 -18.98
C GLY A 214 6.49 -12.56 -17.71
N ILE A 215 7.18 -11.93 -16.75
CA ILE A 215 7.24 -12.37 -15.37
C ILE A 215 6.01 -11.78 -14.69
N GLU A 216 5.08 -12.64 -14.27
CA GLU A 216 3.87 -12.22 -13.56
C GLU A 216 4.24 -11.69 -12.18
N THR A 217 3.65 -10.56 -11.80
CA THR A 217 3.88 -9.89 -10.52
C THR A 217 2.60 -9.93 -9.68
N GLU A 218 2.75 -9.97 -8.35
CA GLU A 218 1.61 -9.94 -7.41
C GLU A 218 0.70 -8.72 -7.66
N ARG A 219 1.28 -7.53 -7.82
CA ARG A 219 0.52 -6.31 -8.15
C ARG A 219 -0.17 -6.40 -9.51
N GLY A 220 0.45 -7.08 -10.48
CA GLY A 220 -0.17 -7.39 -11.78
C GLY A 220 -1.38 -8.30 -11.63
N GLU A 221 -1.28 -9.33 -10.80
CA GLU A 221 -2.38 -10.26 -10.51
C GLU A 221 -3.54 -9.57 -9.78
N GLN A 222 -3.24 -8.77 -8.76
CA GLN A 222 -4.23 -7.96 -8.04
C GLN A 222 -4.98 -7.01 -9.00
N ASN A 223 -4.27 -6.36 -9.93
CA ASN A 223 -4.91 -5.53 -10.96
C ASN A 223 -5.79 -6.34 -11.93
N ARG A 224 -5.35 -7.54 -12.32
CA ARG A 224 -6.18 -8.46 -13.13
C ARG A 224 -7.46 -8.86 -12.39
N LEU A 225 -7.37 -9.13 -11.08
CA LEU A 225 -8.52 -9.44 -10.23
C LEU A 225 -9.47 -8.23 -10.09
N ILE A 226 -8.94 -7.04 -9.78
CA ILE A 226 -9.73 -5.80 -9.68
C ILE A 226 -10.48 -5.52 -10.99
N ASN A 227 -9.81 -5.69 -12.13
CA ASN A 227 -10.46 -5.51 -13.43
C ASN A 227 -11.57 -6.54 -13.69
N ARG A 228 -11.38 -7.81 -13.26
CA ARG A 228 -12.40 -8.86 -13.35
C ARG A 228 -13.61 -8.54 -12.48
N LEU A 229 -13.39 -8.17 -11.22
CA LEU A 229 -14.45 -7.80 -10.28
C LEU A 229 -15.22 -6.57 -10.76
N ASN A 230 -14.54 -5.56 -11.28
CA ASN A 230 -15.19 -4.38 -11.86
C ASN A 230 -16.09 -4.75 -13.06
N LEU A 231 -15.66 -5.70 -13.88
CA LEU A 231 -16.46 -6.20 -14.99
C LEU A 231 -17.68 -6.99 -14.51
N GLU A 232 -17.52 -7.85 -13.50
CA GLU A 232 -18.62 -8.59 -12.89
C GLU A 232 -19.66 -7.66 -12.25
N ILE A 233 -19.23 -6.66 -11.48
CA ILE A 233 -20.12 -5.63 -10.91
C ILE A 233 -20.91 -4.93 -12.02
N GLN A 234 -20.24 -4.59 -13.13
CA GLN A 234 -20.89 -3.94 -14.26
C GLN A 234 -21.94 -4.85 -14.92
N VAL A 235 -21.60 -6.12 -15.17
CA VAL A 235 -22.51 -7.12 -15.75
C VAL A 235 -23.70 -7.37 -14.82
N SER A 236 -23.46 -7.61 -13.53
CA SER A 236 -24.53 -7.81 -12.53
C SER A 236 -25.43 -6.59 -12.40
N ARG A 237 -24.90 -5.36 -12.55
CA ARG A 237 -25.71 -4.14 -12.55
C ARG A 237 -26.59 -4.04 -13.79
N ASP A 238 -26.08 -4.38 -14.96
CA ASP A 238 -26.88 -4.41 -16.19
C ASP A 238 -27.95 -5.51 -16.15
N GLU A 239 -27.70 -6.62 -15.46
CA GLU A 239 -28.67 -7.69 -15.18
C GLU A 239 -29.72 -7.26 -14.13
N LEU A 240 -29.31 -6.58 -13.05
CA LEU A 240 -30.21 -6.01 -12.03
C LEU A 240 -31.05 -4.86 -12.57
N ARG A 241 -30.53 -4.04 -13.49
CA ARG A 241 -31.29 -2.99 -14.18
C ARG A 241 -32.43 -3.56 -15.03
N ASN A 242 -32.34 -4.83 -15.39
CA ASN A 242 -33.33 -5.55 -16.21
C ASN A 242 -34.19 -6.54 -15.41
N SER A 243 -34.05 -6.64 -14.08
CA SER A 243 -34.84 -7.55 -13.24
C SER A 243 -35.36 -6.84 -11.96
N GLU A 244 -36.68 -6.71 -11.83
CA GLU A 244 -37.30 -6.24 -10.58
C GLU A 244 -37.25 -7.35 -9.53
N LEU A 245 -36.63 -7.07 -8.37
CA LEU A 245 -36.71 -7.93 -7.17
C LEU A 245 -37.65 -7.30 -6.14
N THR A 246 -38.64 -8.09 -5.71
CA THR A 246 -39.77 -7.69 -4.87
C THR A 246 -39.45 -7.46 -3.38
N GLU A 247 -40.05 -6.39 -2.84
CA GLU A 247 -40.02 -5.83 -1.47
C GLU A 247 -40.21 -6.78 -0.25
N PRO A 248 -40.85 -7.97 -0.33
CA PRO A 248 -40.97 -8.87 0.81
C PRO A 248 -39.64 -9.51 1.27
N ALA A 249 -38.64 -9.61 0.39
CA ALA A 249 -37.35 -10.22 0.73
C ALA A 249 -36.47 -9.30 1.60
N ARG A 250 -36.55 -7.97 1.41
CA ARG A 250 -35.85 -6.98 2.26
C ARG A 250 -36.42 -6.92 3.67
N ARG A 251 -37.74 -7.03 3.81
CA ARG A 251 -38.43 -6.95 5.11
C ARG A 251 -38.15 -8.11 6.06
N MET A 252 -37.69 -9.27 5.57
CA MET A 252 -37.44 -10.45 6.41
C MET A 252 -36.04 -10.45 7.03
N ALA A 253 -35.05 -9.82 6.39
CA ALA A 253 -33.67 -9.71 6.91
C ALA A 253 -33.55 -8.63 8.01
N ASP A 254 -34.25 -7.50 7.83
CA ASP A 254 -34.28 -6.40 8.81
C ASP A 254 -34.98 -6.79 10.13
N LEU A 255 -35.83 -7.82 10.11
CA LEU A 255 -36.65 -8.24 11.26
C LEU A 255 -35.90 -9.12 12.28
N LEU A 256 -34.75 -9.69 11.91
CA LEU A 256 -34.01 -10.66 12.74
C LEU A 256 -32.52 -10.31 12.93
N ASN A 257 -32.07 -9.27 12.25
CA ASN A 257 -30.73 -8.68 12.17
C ASN A 257 -29.52 -9.23 12.97
N ILE A 258 -29.12 -10.52 12.88
CA ILE A 258 -27.75 -10.95 13.27
C ILE A 258 -27.27 -12.22 12.52
N GLU A 259 -26.06 -12.14 11.92
CA GLU A 259 -25.07 -13.23 11.88
C GLU A 259 -23.69 -12.70 12.32
N LEU A 260 -22.94 -13.49 13.12
CA LEU A 260 -21.59 -13.18 13.59
C LEU A 260 -20.54 -13.89 12.72
N PRO A 261 -19.38 -13.27 12.40
CA PRO A 261 -18.28 -13.96 11.72
C PRO A 261 -17.52 -14.92 12.67
N ASP A 262 -16.99 -16.03 12.13
CA ASP A 262 -16.28 -17.10 12.85
C ASP A 262 -15.02 -16.66 13.65
N ASN A 263 -14.62 -15.41 13.52
CA ASN A 263 -13.37 -14.82 14.03
C ASN A 263 -13.58 -13.53 14.86
N ALA A 264 -14.77 -13.37 15.45
CA ALA A 264 -15.05 -12.27 16.38
C ALA A 264 -14.05 -12.22 17.57
N THR A 265 -13.45 -11.05 17.78
CA THR A 265 -12.56 -10.77 18.92
C THR A 265 -13.31 -10.07 20.05
N SER A 266 -12.82 -10.19 21.29
CA SER A 266 -13.42 -9.68 22.54
C SER A 266 -13.87 -8.20 22.46
N TYR A 267 -13.15 -7.37 21.71
CA TYR A 267 -13.47 -5.95 21.51
C TYR A 267 -14.72 -5.70 20.65
N ILE A 268 -14.99 -6.54 19.64
CA ILE A 268 -16.17 -6.43 18.77
C ILE A 268 -17.44 -6.81 19.53
N LEU A 269 -17.34 -7.74 20.48
CA LEU A 269 -18.46 -8.13 21.34
C LEU A 269 -18.80 -7.03 22.37
N HIS A 270 -17.82 -6.27 22.86
CA HIS A 270 -18.06 -5.13 23.75
C HIS A 270 -18.91 -4.05 23.07
N ASP A 271 -18.57 -3.70 21.83
CA ASP A 271 -19.28 -2.66 21.07
C ASP A 271 -20.69 -3.11 20.64
N ILE A 272 -20.86 -4.40 20.34
CA ILE A 272 -22.19 -4.99 20.06
C ILE A 272 -23.06 -5.00 21.33
N ILE A 273 -22.47 -5.30 22.50
CA ILE A 273 -23.18 -5.29 23.79
C ILE A 273 -23.55 -3.86 24.20
N GLU A 274 -22.71 -2.86 23.95
CA GLU A 274 -23.03 -1.44 24.13
C GLU A 274 -24.09 -0.93 23.15
N ALA A 275 -24.19 -1.52 21.95
CA ALA A 275 -25.19 -1.18 20.94
C ALA A 275 -26.57 -1.80 21.18
N LEU A 276 -26.70 -2.80 22.07
CA LEU A 276 -27.99 -3.33 22.46
C LEU A 276 -28.77 -2.30 23.29
N PRO A 277 -30.10 -2.14 23.07
CA PRO A 277 -30.89 -1.25 23.91
C PRO A 277 -30.76 -1.66 25.38
N THR A 278 -30.18 -0.79 26.21
CA THR A 278 -29.90 -1.06 27.62
C THR A 278 -31.16 -1.16 28.48
N ASP A 279 -32.29 -0.66 27.95
CA ASP A 279 -33.62 -0.73 28.54
C ASP A 279 -34.53 -1.62 27.68
N SER A 280 -35.10 -2.66 28.30
CA SER A 280 -36.05 -3.59 27.69
C SER A 280 -37.27 -2.90 27.07
N ASN A 281 -37.62 -1.71 27.55
CA ASN A 281 -38.72 -0.92 27.02
C ASN A 281 -38.43 -0.38 25.60
N ALA A 282 -37.19 0.01 25.32
CA ALA A 282 -36.79 0.47 24.00
C ALA A 282 -36.78 -0.69 22.99
N ALA A 283 -36.30 -1.87 23.41
CA ALA A 283 -36.32 -3.09 22.60
C ALA A 283 -37.75 -3.55 22.28
N TRP A 284 -38.68 -3.51 23.25
CA TRP A 284 -40.05 -3.94 23.05
C TRP A 284 -40.78 -3.12 21.96
N LYS A 285 -40.59 -1.79 21.94
CA LYS A 285 -41.24 -0.88 20.99
C LYS A 285 -40.84 -1.11 19.54
N LEU A 286 -39.69 -1.72 19.31
CA LEU A 286 -39.17 -2.06 17.98
C LEU A 286 -39.69 -3.41 17.47
N THR A 287 -40.48 -4.14 18.26
CA THR A 287 -41.07 -5.41 17.83
C THR A 287 -42.28 -5.18 16.91
N SER A 288 -42.42 -6.05 15.90
CA SER A 288 -43.57 -6.04 14.97
C SER A 288 -44.92 -6.08 15.71
N LYS A 289 -44.99 -6.82 16.81
CA LYS A 289 -46.19 -6.91 17.66
C LYS A 289 -46.53 -5.57 18.33
N ALA A 290 -45.55 -4.87 18.89
CA ALA A 290 -45.76 -3.56 19.49
C ALA A 290 -46.17 -2.51 18.44
N MET A 291 -45.50 -2.49 17.28
CA MET A 291 -45.82 -1.58 16.18
C MET A 291 -47.23 -1.79 15.63
N SER A 292 -47.68 -3.06 15.51
CA SER A 292 -49.04 -3.40 15.09
C SER A 292 -50.11 -2.90 16.07
N MET A 293 -49.89 -3.07 17.39
CA MET A 293 -50.82 -2.58 18.41
C MET A 293 -50.90 -1.04 18.46
N MET A 294 -49.77 -0.35 18.21
CA MET A 294 -49.75 1.11 18.10
C MET A 294 -50.49 1.59 16.84
N ALA A 295 -50.34 0.89 15.72
CA ALA A 295 -51.05 1.20 14.48
C ALA A 295 -52.58 1.03 14.65
N ASP A 296 -53.02 -0.04 15.33
CA ASP A 296 -54.43 -0.28 15.64
C ASP A 296 -55.03 0.79 16.56
N MET A 297 -54.28 1.24 17.57
CA MET A 297 -54.68 2.37 18.43
C MET A 297 -54.89 3.66 17.64
N GLN A 298 -53.99 3.96 16.70
CA GLN A 298 -54.08 5.15 15.84
C GLN A 298 -55.27 5.06 14.89
N ALA A 299 -55.52 3.89 14.29
CA ALA A 299 -56.67 3.65 13.43
C ALA A 299 -58.00 3.79 14.19
N THR A 300 -58.07 3.23 15.41
CA THR A 300 -59.25 3.34 16.29
C THR A 300 -59.54 4.79 16.68
N ARG A 301 -58.49 5.58 16.95
CA ARG A 301 -58.63 7.01 17.27
C ARG A 301 -59.17 7.82 16.09
N ARG A 302 -58.61 7.64 14.89
CA ARG A 302 -59.10 8.32 13.66
C ARG A 302 -60.57 8.02 13.42
N ARG A 303 -60.94 6.74 13.52
CA ARG A 303 -62.34 6.32 13.35
C ARG A 303 -63.29 6.95 14.38
N TRP A 304 -62.82 7.19 15.60
CA TRP A 304 -63.60 7.91 16.62
C TRP A 304 -63.77 9.39 16.28
N GLU A 305 -62.72 10.04 15.76
CA GLU A 305 -62.73 11.45 15.32
C GLU A 305 -63.72 11.67 14.16
N ASP A 306 -63.76 10.74 13.19
CA ASP A 306 -64.70 10.76 12.08
C ASP A 306 -66.16 10.67 12.57
N LEU A 307 -66.46 9.70 13.44
CA LEU A 307 -67.80 9.52 14.01
C LEU A 307 -68.21 10.70 14.89
N ASN A 308 -67.27 11.34 15.58
CA ASN A 308 -67.56 12.54 16.38
C ASN A 308 -67.92 13.74 15.49
N THR A 309 -67.30 13.84 14.32
CA THR A 309 -67.60 14.87 13.32
C THR A 309 -69.01 14.68 12.78
N GLU A 310 -69.35 13.45 12.36
CA GLU A 310 -70.71 13.11 11.89
C GLU A 310 -71.77 13.37 12.98
N ARG A 311 -71.44 13.05 14.24
CA ARG A 311 -72.34 13.34 15.38
C ARG A 311 -72.54 14.83 15.59
N LYS A 312 -71.48 15.65 15.49
CA LYS A 312 -71.59 17.12 15.62
C LYS A 312 -72.44 17.71 14.50
N GLU A 313 -72.30 17.20 13.29
CA GLU A 313 -73.13 17.60 12.14
C GLU A 313 -74.60 17.25 12.37
N ALA A 314 -74.90 16.02 12.80
CA ALA A 314 -76.26 15.60 13.15
C ALA A 314 -76.85 16.45 14.30
N MET A 315 -76.05 16.79 15.31
CA MET A 315 -76.47 17.70 16.40
C MET A 315 -76.76 19.13 15.89
N SER A 316 -75.95 19.64 14.97
CA SER A 316 -76.16 20.95 14.34
C SER A 316 -77.43 20.96 13.47
N HIS A 317 -77.67 19.87 12.73
CA HIS A 317 -78.86 19.68 11.92
C HIS A 317 -80.12 19.61 12.80
N ALA A 318 -80.10 18.80 13.86
CA ALA A 318 -81.18 18.73 14.83
C ALA A 318 -81.44 20.08 15.54
N ALA A 319 -80.41 20.85 15.86
CA ALA A 319 -80.54 22.20 16.43
C ALA A 319 -81.16 23.20 15.44
N SER A 320 -80.85 23.07 14.15
CA SER A 320 -81.41 23.90 13.08
C SER A 320 -82.89 23.56 12.81
N LEU A 321 -83.26 22.28 12.85
CA LEU A 321 -84.65 21.81 12.82
C LEU A 321 -85.45 22.30 14.03
N LYS A 322 -84.82 22.40 15.20
CA LYS A 322 -85.44 22.96 16.42
C LYS A 322 -85.65 24.48 16.33
N LYS A 323 -84.74 25.22 15.69
CA LYS A 323 -84.83 26.68 15.48
C LYS A 323 -85.82 27.10 14.37
N SER A 324 -86.04 26.24 13.38
CA SER A 324 -87.03 26.45 12.31
C SER A 324 -88.48 26.12 12.73
N SER A 325 -88.68 25.69 13.98
CA SER A 325 -89.99 25.60 14.62
C SER A 325 -90.56 27.01 14.90
N PRO A 326 -91.78 27.34 14.45
CA PRO A 326 -92.38 28.65 14.69
C PRO A 326 -92.93 28.73 16.11
N PHE A 327 -92.03 28.95 17.08
CA PHE A 327 -92.36 29.42 18.43
C PHE A 327 -91.44 30.58 18.79
N SER A 328 -91.54 31.66 18.03
CA SER A 328 -91.07 32.98 18.48
C SER A 328 -91.90 34.18 17.96
N SER A 329 -93.04 33.96 17.32
CA SER A 329 -94.01 35.03 17.06
C SER A 329 -95.44 34.52 17.27
N GLY A 330 -96.20 35.18 18.14
CA GLY A 330 -97.60 34.92 18.37
C GLY A 330 -98.43 35.08 17.08
N PHE A 331 -99.51 34.31 16.99
CA PHE A 331 -100.51 34.25 15.90
C PHE A 331 -100.27 33.20 14.79
N SER A 332 -100.74 31.97 15.00
CA SER A 332 -101.92 31.41 14.31
C SER A 332 -102.07 29.90 14.61
N ARG A 333 -103.33 29.46 14.78
CA ARG A 333 -103.76 28.11 15.16
C ARG A 333 -103.89 27.19 13.94
N ILE A 334 -102.81 26.50 13.55
CA ILE A 334 -102.84 25.20 12.85
C ILE A 334 -101.65 24.38 13.39
N PRO A 335 -101.80 23.10 13.82
CA PRO A 335 -100.68 22.33 14.36
C PRO A 335 -99.76 21.83 13.22
N LEU A 336 -98.84 22.68 12.76
CA LEU A 336 -97.73 22.30 11.87
C LEU A 336 -96.69 21.38 12.54
N MET A 337 -96.90 21.01 13.82
CA MET A 337 -96.06 20.07 14.57
C MET A 337 -95.98 18.66 13.95
N GLN A 338 -96.84 18.32 12.98
CA GLN A 338 -96.81 17.00 12.33
C GLN A 338 -95.76 16.84 11.21
N TRP A 339 -95.15 17.91 10.67
CA TRP A 339 -94.25 17.78 9.50
C TRP A 339 -92.76 17.61 9.82
N VAL A 340 -92.23 18.22 10.89
CA VAL A 340 -90.78 18.18 11.22
C VAL A 340 -90.46 17.18 12.36
N ALA A 341 -91.47 16.75 13.12
CA ALA A 341 -91.29 15.82 14.24
C ALA A 341 -90.66 14.45 13.85
N PRO A 342 -90.99 13.83 12.70
CA PRO A 342 -90.37 12.57 12.27
C PRO A 342 -88.88 12.74 11.91
N GLU A 343 -88.51 13.86 11.31
CA GLU A 343 -87.12 14.15 10.92
C GLU A 343 -86.25 14.49 12.12
N TYR A 344 -86.76 15.30 13.05
CA TYR A 344 -86.08 15.54 14.32
C TYR A 344 -85.91 14.25 15.14
N GLY A 345 -86.93 13.39 15.19
CA GLY A 345 -86.86 12.07 15.84
C GLY A 345 -85.77 11.18 15.24
N ARG A 346 -85.71 11.09 13.90
CA ARG A 346 -84.67 10.34 13.17
C ARG A 346 -83.26 10.85 13.46
N GLU A 347 -83.06 12.17 13.52
CA GLU A 347 -81.75 12.76 13.87
C GLU A 347 -81.36 12.51 15.33
N GLN A 348 -82.31 12.52 16.27
CA GLN A 348 -82.04 12.16 17.66
C GLN A 348 -81.65 10.68 17.80
N GLU A 349 -82.34 9.77 17.09
CA GLU A 349 -81.96 8.36 17.03
C GLU A 349 -80.57 8.17 16.40
N LYS A 350 -80.23 8.93 15.37
CA LYS A 350 -78.90 8.93 14.74
C LYS A 350 -77.81 9.38 15.71
N ILE A 351 -78.02 10.48 16.45
CA ILE A 351 -77.08 10.97 17.47
C ILE A 351 -76.89 9.93 18.59
N GLN A 352 -77.96 9.27 19.02
CA GLN A 352 -77.89 8.22 20.03
C GLN A 352 -77.10 7.00 19.53
N SER A 353 -77.35 6.57 18.29
CA SER A 353 -76.63 5.46 17.65
C SER A 353 -75.12 5.75 17.49
N LEU A 354 -74.78 6.95 17.03
CA LEU A 354 -73.37 7.38 16.89
C LEU A 354 -72.67 7.46 18.25
N SER A 355 -73.35 7.97 19.28
CA SER A 355 -72.80 8.04 20.64
C SER A 355 -72.50 6.64 21.20
N GLN A 356 -73.37 5.65 20.95
CA GLN A 356 -73.13 4.26 21.35
C GLN A 356 -71.94 3.63 20.60
N ARG A 357 -71.79 3.91 19.30
CA ARG A 357 -70.64 3.41 18.50
C ARG A 357 -69.32 4.03 18.96
N MET A 358 -69.32 5.33 19.25
CA MET A 358 -68.17 6.03 19.79
C MET A 358 -67.75 5.49 21.16
N GLU A 359 -68.72 5.17 22.03
CA GLU A 359 -68.44 4.58 23.34
C GLU A 359 -67.79 3.19 23.22
N LYS A 360 -68.23 2.36 22.26
CA LYS A 360 -67.58 1.06 21.98
C LYS A 360 -66.13 1.21 21.51
N LEU A 361 -65.84 2.18 20.64
CA LEU A 361 -64.46 2.45 20.20
C LEU A 361 -63.59 2.97 21.34
N ARG A 362 -64.16 3.80 22.22
CA ARG A 362 -63.46 4.29 23.42
C ARG A 362 -63.11 3.15 24.37
N GLN A 363 -64.03 2.22 24.60
CA GLN A 363 -63.79 1.03 25.43
C GLN A 363 -62.72 0.13 24.82
N HIS A 364 -62.72 -0.05 23.49
CA HIS A 364 -61.68 -0.81 22.80
C HIS A 364 -60.30 -0.15 22.89
N HIS A 365 -60.22 1.16 22.63
CA HIS A 365 -58.99 1.93 22.76
C HIS A 365 -58.42 1.85 24.20
N TRP A 366 -59.29 2.00 25.20
CA TRP A 366 -58.90 1.88 26.60
C TRP A 366 -58.36 0.48 26.92
N LYS A 367 -58.99 -0.57 26.39
CA LYS A 367 -58.54 -1.95 26.59
C LYS A 367 -57.15 -2.18 25.99
N VAL A 368 -56.92 -1.75 24.74
CA VAL A 368 -55.60 -1.90 24.10
C VAL A 368 -54.54 -1.10 24.86
N GLU A 369 -54.84 0.14 25.26
CA GLU A 369 -53.91 1.05 25.93
C GLU A 369 -53.58 0.61 27.37
N LYS A 370 -54.59 0.23 28.16
CA LYS A 370 -54.45 -0.01 29.60
C LYS A 370 -54.29 -1.47 29.97
N GLN A 371 -54.62 -2.41 29.08
CA GLN A 371 -54.57 -3.83 29.38
C GLN A 371 -53.61 -4.59 28.46
N ASP A 372 -53.82 -4.53 27.14
CA ASP A 372 -53.12 -5.42 26.21
C ASP A 372 -51.65 -5.01 26.00
N ILE A 373 -51.37 -3.70 25.90
CA ILE A 373 -50.01 -3.16 25.79
C ILE A 373 -49.18 -3.47 27.06
N PRO A 374 -49.63 -3.12 28.28
CA PRO A 374 -48.87 -3.43 29.50
C PRO A 374 -48.65 -4.92 29.73
N ALA A 375 -49.64 -5.77 29.40
CA ALA A 375 -49.50 -7.22 29.53
C ALA A 375 -48.43 -7.78 28.56
N SER A 376 -48.41 -7.28 27.31
CA SER A 376 -47.42 -7.68 26.31
C SER A 376 -46.01 -7.18 26.63
N GLN A 377 -45.89 -6.00 27.23
CA GLN A 377 -44.62 -5.45 27.74
C GLN A 377 -44.06 -6.32 28.85
N LYS A 378 -44.87 -6.61 29.88
CA LYS A 378 -44.43 -7.40 31.04
C LYS A 378 -43.99 -8.82 30.67
N ALA A 379 -44.66 -9.44 29.69
CA ALA A 379 -44.27 -10.75 29.17
C ALA A 379 -42.90 -10.70 28.47
N PHE A 380 -42.66 -9.66 27.66
CA PHE A 380 -41.37 -9.46 26.98
C PHE A 380 -40.24 -9.17 27.97
N GLU A 381 -40.47 -8.31 28.96
CA GLU A 381 -39.47 -8.01 30.01
C GLU A 381 -39.06 -9.27 30.78
N THR A 382 -40.03 -10.12 31.13
CA THR A 382 -39.78 -11.39 31.82
C THR A 382 -38.89 -12.31 30.99
N GLN A 383 -39.14 -12.39 29.68
CA GLN A 383 -38.36 -13.19 28.74
C GLN A 383 -36.96 -12.61 28.50
N TRP A 384 -36.85 -11.28 28.38
CA TRP A 384 -35.58 -10.55 28.21
C TRP A 384 -34.64 -10.75 29.40
N GLN A 385 -35.18 -10.70 30.63
CA GLN A 385 -34.41 -10.90 31.85
C GLN A 385 -33.92 -12.35 32.00
N GLN A 386 -34.72 -13.34 31.59
CA GLN A 386 -34.29 -14.74 31.57
C GLN A 386 -33.16 -14.98 30.56
N TRP A 387 -33.19 -14.31 29.41
CA TRP A 387 -32.18 -14.44 28.36
C TRP A 387 -30.86 -13.75 28.73
N GLY A 388 -30.94 -12.54 29.29
CA GLY A 388 -29.77 -11.77 29.74
C GLY A 388 -28.97 -12.44 30.86
N ALA A 389 -29.65 -13.12 31.80
CA ALA A 389 -28.99 -13.77 32.94
C ALA A 389 -28.19 -15.03 32.56
N SER A 390 -28.69 -15.83 31.61
CA SER A 390 -28.03 -17.07 31.17
C SER A 390 -26.90 -16.79 30.17
N GLY A 391 -27.11 -15.90 29.21
CA GLY A 391 -26.14 -15.64 28.13
C GLY A 391 -24.89 -14.89 28.58
N LEU A 392 -25.01 -13.94 29.52
CA LEU A 392 -23.85 -13.18 30.02
C LEU A 392 -22.94 -13.99 30.96
N ALA A 393 -23.49 -14.96 31.70
CA ALA A 393 -22.70 -15.78 32.62
C ALA A 393 -21.75 -16.73 31.87
N ASP A 394 -22.26 -17.38 30.82
CA ASP A 394 -21.47 -18.28 29.98
C ASP A 394 -20.40 -17.53 29.18
N LEU A 395 -20.72 -16.34 28.67
CA LEU A 395 -19.76 -15.49 27.95
C LEU A 395 -18.61 -15.00 28.85
N ARG A 396 -18.92 -14.62 30.10
CA ARG A 396 -17.92 -14.17 31.07
C ARG A 396 -16.93 -15.27 31.45
N GLU A 397 -17.40 -16.51 31.60
CA GLU A 397 -16.56 -17.66 31.91
C GLU A 397 -15.64 -18.04 30.73
N GLN A 398 -16.14 -17.93 29.49
CA GLN A 398 -15.33 -18.18 28.28
C GLN A 398 -14.22 -17.14 28.09
N LEU A 399 -14.50 -15.86 28.38
CA LEU A 399 -13.50 -14.79 28.29
C LEU A 399 -12.39 -14.94 29.34
N ARG A 400 -12.74 -15.33 30.57
CA ARG A 400 -11.76 -15.53 31.66
C ARG A 400 -10.75 -16.65 31.34
N LYS A 401 -11.23 -17.76 30.77
CA LYS A 401 -10.37 -18.87 30.33
C LYS A 401 -9.40 -18.45 29.21
N ARG A 402 -9.82 -17.55 28.33
CA ARG A 402 -8.99 -17.06 27.22
C ARG A 402 -7.91 -16.08 27.67
N GLU A 403 -8.15 -15.28 28.70
CA GLU A 403 -7.13 -14.42 29.32
C GLU A 403 -6.04 -15.22 30.05
N GLU A 404 -6.42 -16.27 30.78
CA GLU A 404 -5.46 -17.17 31.45
C GLU A 404 -4.55 -17.87 30.43
N GLU A 405 -5.09 -18.26 29.27
CA GLU A 405 -4.32 -18.84 28.17
C GLU A 405 -3.36 -17.83 27.51
N LEU A 406 -3.76 -16.56 27.39
CA LEU A 406 -2.91 -15.49 26.86
C LEU A 406 -1.73 -15.18 27.79
N ARG A 407 -1.94 -15.13 29.11
CA ARG A 407 -0.85 -14.93 30.08
C ARG A 407 0.16 -16.07 30.07
N ARG A 408 -0.30 -17.31 29.89
CA ARG A 408 0.59 -18.47 29.72
C ARG A 408 1.43 -18.34 28.44
N LYS A 409 0.79 -17.93 27.33
CA LYS A 409 1.49 -17.68 26.06
C LYS A 409 2.51 -16.55 26.15
N GLU A 410 2.26 -15.51 26.95
CA GLU A 410 3.18 -14.39 27.16
C GLU A 410 4.43 -14.78 27.97
N GLN A 411 4.28 -15.64 28.98
CA GLN A 411 5.41 -16.25 29.70
C GLN A 411 6.24 -17.15 28.79
N GLU A 412 5.59 -18.01 28.01
CA GLU A 412 6.24 -18.83 26.99
C GLU A 412 6.94 -17.96 25.92
N GLU A 413 6.36 -16.82 25.54
CA GLU A 413 6.95 -15.87 24.61
C GLU A 413 8.18 -15.17 25.19
N THR A 414 8.22 -14.90 26.50
CA THR A 414 9.35 -14.26 27.17
C THR A 414 10.57 -15.20 27.23
N GLU A 415 10.34 -16.48 27.56
CA GLU A 415 11.38 -17.50 27.50
C GLU A 415 11.83 -17.77 26.05
N ARG A 416 10.87 -17.75 25.11
CA ARG A 416 11.16 -17.81 23.68
C ARG A 416 12.00 -16.63 23.21
N ARG A 417 11.74 -15.40 23.67
CA ARG A 417 12.54 -14.21 23.33
C ARG A 417 13.99 -14.33 23.80
N ARG A 418 14.22 -14.89 25.00
CA ARG A 418 15.58 -15.16 25.50
C ARG A 418 16.31 -16.22 24.66
N ALA A 419 15.59 -17.28 24.26
CA ALA A 419 16.13 -18.28 23.34
C ALA A 419 16.34 -17.74 21.92
N GLU A 420 15.49 -16.82 21.45
CA GLU A 420 15.57 -16.15 20.15
C GLU A 420 16.72 -15.14 20.11
N GLN A 421 17.01 -14.47 21.22
CA GLN A 421 18.13 -13.54 21.34
C GLN A 421 19.50 -14.24 21.27
N LEU A 422 19.58 -15.48 21.77
CA LEU A 422 20.73 -16.38 21.55
C LEU A 422 20.80 -16.95 20.13
N ARG A 423 19.75 -16.81 19.31
CA ARG A 423 19.78 -17.16 17.88
C ARG A 423 20.17 -15.98 16.99
N ARG A 424 20.18 -14.75 17.52
CA ARG A 424 20.55 -13.55 16.77
C ARG A 424 22.06 -13.45 16.66
N ASN A 425 22.55 -13.25 15.44
CA ASN A 425 23.92 -12.89 15.15
C ASN A 425 23.94 -11.47 14.58
N ASP A 426 24.29 -10.51 15.42
CA ASP A 426 24.28 -9.08 15.08
C ASP A 426 25.64 -8.60 14.57
N ASN A 427 26.53 -9.50 14.13
CA ASN A 427 27.84 -9.12 13.57
C ASN A 427 27.73 -8.09 12.43
N ALA A 428 26.62 -8.11 11.68
CA ALA A 428 26.33 -7.17 10.60
C ALA A 428 26.21 -5.70 11.06
N VAL A 429 25.87 -5.44 12.33
CA VAL A 429 25.84 -4.08 12.88
C VAL A 429 27.20 -3.40 12.78
N MET A 430 28.27 -4.19 12.78
CA MET A 430 29.65 -3.71 12.65
C MET A 430 30.01 -3.25 11.24
N ASP A 431 29.19 -3.59 10.24
CA ASP A 431 29.38 -3.13 8.85
C ASP A 431 29.02 -1.63 8.72
N SER A 432 28.27 -1.08 9.68
CA SER A 432 27.89 0.35 9.75
C SER A 432 28.91 1.25 10.46
N GLY A 433 30.00 0.68 10.99
CA GLY A 433 31.07 1.40 11.69
C GLY A 433 31.30 0.90 13.12
N VAL A 434 31.73 1.81 14.01
CA VAL A 434 32.10 1.47 15.40
C VAL A 434 30.86 1.34 16.27
N LEU A 435 30.62 0.16 16.81
CA LEU A 435 29.62 -0.10 17.84
C LEU A 435 30.17 0.27 19.22
N LYS A 436 29.56 1.29 19.82
CA LYS A 436 29.80 1.66 21.21
C LYS A 436 28.71 1.05 22.09
N ALA A 437 29.10 0.16 23.00
CA ALA A 437 28.15 -0.51 23.87
C ALA A 437 28.77 -0.94 25.20
N VAL A 438 27.92 -1.31 26.15
CA VAL A 438 28.33 -1.93 27.43
C VAL A 438 28.14 -3.43 27.32
N VAL A 439 29.11 -4.21 27.80
CA VAL A 439 29.01 -5.67 27.86
C VAL A 439 28.03 -6.07 28.95
N THR A 440 26.95 -6.77 28.59
CA THR A 440 25.92 -7.24 29.53
C THR A 440 26.00 -8.74 29.79
N GLY A 441 26.74 -9.48 28.97
CA GLY A 441 26.94 -10.91 29.17
C GLY A 441 27.95 -11.50 28.19
N TYR A 442 28.44 -12.69 28.53
CA TYR A 442 29.37 -13.48 27.73
C TYR A 442 29.01 -14.95 27.87
N GLY A 443 29.18 -15.73 26.82
CA GLY A 443 29.08 -17.18 26.88
C GLY A 443 29.62 -17.86 25.63
N GLU A 444 29.49 -19.18 25.62
CA GLU A 444 29.85 -20.04 24.48
C GLU A 444 28.63 -20.84 24.09
N ALA A 445 28.33 -20.89 22.80
CA ALA A 445 27.21 -21.63 22.25
C ALA A 445 27.49 -22.02 20.79
N PRO A 446 26.78 -23.01 20.23
CA PRO A 446 26.81 -23.28 18.80
C PRO A 446 26.31 -22.04 18.03
N MET A 447 27.14 -21.51 17.14
CA MET A 447 26.84 -20.29 16.41
C MET A 447 25.61 -20.48 15.50
N PRO A 448 24.68 -19.51 15.49
CA PRO A 448 23.52 -19.56 14.61
C PRO A 448 23.97 -19.53 13.14
N GLY A 449 23.66 -20.60 12.40
CA GLY A 449 23.94 -20.73 10.97
C GLY A 449 24.84 -21.92 10.64
N ASN A 450 26.01 -22.01 11.27
CA ASN A 450 27.00 -23.08 10.98
C ASN A 450 27.10 -24.14 12.10
N GLY A 451 26.54 -23.88 13.30
CA GLY A 451 26.56 -24.81 14.42
C GLY A 451 27.91 -24.98 15.10
N GLU A 452 28.92 -24.19 14.73
CA GLU A 452 30.26 -24.25 15.32
C GLU A 452 30.25 -23.66 16.73
N MET A 453 30.82 -24.35 17.70
CA MET A 453 30.96 -23.82 19.07
C MET A 453 31.81 -22.56 19.03
N THR A 454 31.19 -21.42 19.34
CA THR A 454 31.80 -20.09 19.22
C THR A 454 31.45 -19.23 20.42
N CYS A 455 32.34 -18.31 20.78
CA CYS A 455 32.08 -17.31 21.81
C CYS A 455 31.05 -16.27 21.34
N TYR A 456 30.20 -15.79 22.25
CA TYR A 456 29.31 -14.67 22.02
C TYR A 456 29.38 -13.62 23.13
N LEU A 457 29.03 -12.39 22.77
CA LEU A 457 28.95 -11.23 23.63
C LEU A 457 27.57 -10.62 23.55
N LEU A 458 26.94 -10.44 24.71
CA LEU A 458 25.73 -9.63 24.84
C LEU A 458 26.16 -8.20 25.14
N LEU A 459 25.64 -7.27 24.35
CA LEU A 459 25.94 -5.85 24.41
C LEU A 459 24.64 -5.06 24.53
N HIS A 460 24.67 -3.96 25.25
CA HIS A 460 23.54 -3.04 25.34
C HIS A 460 23.99 -1.60 25.15
N ASN A 461 23.23 -0.84 24.35
CA ASN A 461 23.34 0.60 24.28
C ASN A 461 21.95 1.26 24.09
N ARG A 462 21.92 2.58 23.98
CA ARG A 462 20.71 3.39 23.76
C ARG A 462 19.88 3.03 22.51
N ASN A 463 20.45 2.30 21.55
CA ASN A 463 19.80 1.87 20.32
C ASN A 463 19.29 0.42 20.40
N GLY A 464 19.62 -0.33 21.47
CA GLY A 464 19.13 -1.69 21.69
C GLY A 464 20.18 -2.64 22.26
N GLU A 465 19.81 -3.92 22.28
CA GLU A 465 20.65 -5.05 22.65
C GLU A 465 21.22 -5.72 21.39
N TYR A 466 22.48 -6.12 21.45
CA TYR A 466 23.20 -6.76 20.35
C TYR A 466 23.88 -8.04 20.85
N THR A 467 23.85 -9.10 20.04
CA THR A 467 24.60 -10.33 20.27
C THR A 467 25.66 -10.49 19.19
N LEU A 468 26.93 -10.28 19.56
CA LEU A 468 28.07 -10.48 18.65
C LEU A 468 28.69 -11.85 18.84
N TRP A 469 29.15 -12.46 17.75
CA TRP A 469 29.71 -13.81 17.70
C TRP A 469 31.12 -13.80 17.10
N GLY A 470 32.02 -14.58 17.68
CA GLY A 470 33.38 -14.74 17.16
C GLY A 470 34.32 -15.26 18.24
N ASN A 471 35.21 -16.20 17.89
CA ASN A 471 36.18 -16.76 18.83
C ASN A 471 37.16 -15.71 19.35
N GLU A 472 37.39 -14.66 18.59
CA GLU A 472 38.16 -13.49 19.00
C GLU A 472 37.58 -12.72 20.18
N LEU A 473 36.31 -12.96 20.52
CA LEU A 473 35.60 -12.26 21.58
C LEU A 473 35.91 -12.80 22.98
N GLU A 474 36.59 -13.94 23.08
CA GLU A 474 37.01 -14.55 24.35
C GLU A 474 37.76 -13.56 25.25
N LYS A 475 38.56 -12.66 24.66
CA LYS A 475 39.33 -11.63 25.38
C LYS A 475 38.49 -10.65 26.20
N TYR A 476 37.18 -10.55 25.94
CA TYR A 476 36.26 -9.66 26.64
C TYR A 476 35.45 -10.36 27.75
N ARG A 477 35.65 -11.67 27.98
CA ARG A 477 34.95 -12.46 29.00
C ARG A 477 34.93 -11.83 30.39
N ALA A 478 36.02 -11.17 30.78
CA ALA A 478 36.18 -10.56 32.10
C ALA A 478 35.66 -9.10 32.18
N ARG A 479 35.17 -8.54 31.08
CA ARG A 479 34.82 -7.11 30.94
C ARG A 479 33.32 -6.85 31.00
N ILE A 480 32.57 -7.71 31.71
CA ILE A 480 31.12 -7.53 31.90
C ILE A 480 30.89 -6.22 32.67
N PHE A 481 29.96 -5.42 32.17
CA PHE A 481 29.62 -4.05 32.58
C PHE A 481 30.62 -2.96 32.18
N GLU A 482 31.65 -3.29 31.41
CA GLU A 482 32.56 -2.29 30.83
C GLU A 482 32.07 -1.80 29.46
N SER A 483 32.49 -0.58 29.10
CA SER A 483 32.24 -0.01 27.78
C SER A 483 33.30 -0.46 26.77
N VAL A 484 32.86 -0.80 25.56
CA VAL A 484 33.71 -1.22 24.44
C VAL A 484 33.38 -0.45 23.16
N ASP A 485 34.40 -0.18 22.35
CA ASP A 485 34.31 0.47 21.04
C ASP A 485 34.74 -0.54 19.96
N LEU A 486 33.82 -1.42 19.59
CA LEU A 486 34.09 -2.55 18.70
C LEU A 486 33.75 -2.22 17.24
N MET A 487 34.47 -2.80 16.30
CA MET A 487 34.17 -2.70 14.87
C MET A 487 34.69 -3.90 14.10
N ARG A 488 34.25 -4.03 12.85
CA ARG A 488 34.73 -5.05 11.92
C ARG A 488 35.85 -4.48 11.07
N ASP A 489 37.00 -5.14 11.04
CA ASP A 489 38.08 -4.78 10.12
C ASP A 489 37.75 -5.20 8.68
N ARG A 490 38.57 -4.77 7.70
CA ARG A 490 38.36 -5.11 6.28
C ARG A 490 38.40 -6.62 5.99
N SER A 491 38.96 -7.43 6.89
CA SER A 491 39.00 -8.89 6.77
C SER A 491 37.81 -9.58 7.42
N GLY A 492 36.88 -8.83 8.03
CA GLY A 492 35.69 -9.37 8.65
C GLY A 492 35.82 -9.68 10.14
N TYR A 493 36.95 -9.35 10.78
CA TYR A 493 37.28 -9.67 12.17
C TYR A 493 36.76 -8.61 13.15
N ILE A 494 36.21 -9.01 14.31
CA ILE A 494 35.72 -8.05 15.31
C ILE A 494 36.86 -7.64 16.25
N CYS A 495 37.21 -6.36 16.22
CA CYS A 495 38.29 -5.79 17.03
C CYS A 495 37.89 -4.47 17.68
N GLU A 496 38.68 -4.04 18.67
CA GLU A 496 38.58 -2.67 19.14
C GLU A 496 39.14 -1.72 18.08
N ARG A 497 38.54 -0.53 17.98
CA ARG A 497 38.98 0.51 17.04
C ARG A 497 40.48 0.86 17.14
N SER A 498 41.06 0.69 18.31
CA SER A 498 42.50 0.92 18.58
C SER A 498 43.43 -0.04 17.83
N GLU A 499 42.93 -1.16 17.28
CA GLU A 499 43.71 -2.24 16.67
C GLU A 499 43.89 -2.10 15.13
N ILE A 500 43.39 -1.03 14.49
CA ILE A 500 43.34 -0.89 13.01
C ILE A 500 44.66 -0.46 12.36
N GLY A 501 44.98 -1.08 11.22
CA GLY A 501 46.05 -0.65 10.28
C GLY A 501 47.27 -1.55 10.19
N GLN A 502 47.26 -2.70 10.86
CA GLN A 502 48.45 -3.56 11.01
C GLN A 502 48.43 -4.86 10.16
N ARG A 503 47.57 -5.01 9.14
CA ARG A 503 47.35 -6.32 8.45
C ARG A 503 47.31 -6.27 6.89
N PRO A 504 47.82 -7.30 6.17
CA PRO A 504 47.88 -7.40 4.70
C PRO A 504 46.54 -7.83 4.01
N PRO A 505 46.37 -7.63 2.68
CA PRO A 505 45.14 -7.92 1.93
C PRO A 505 44.83 -9.44 1.79
N LEU A 506 43.53 -9.77 1.68
CA LEU A 506 43.00 -11.14 1.68
C LEU A 506 42.72 -11.65 0.25
N GLN A 507 43.13 -12.89 -0.05
CA GLN A 507 42.83 -13.57 -1.31
C GLN A 507 42.12 -14.91 -1.05
N HIS A 508 41.13 -15.25 -1.88
CA HIS A 508 40.35 -16.49 -1.74
C HIS A 508 40.74 -17.45 -2.86
N VAL A 509 40.98 -18.72 -2.53
CA VAL A 509 41.36 -19.77 -3.48
C VAL A 509 40.27 -20.83 -3.54
N TYR A 510 39.81 -21.13 -4.75
CA TYR A 510 38.74 -22.09 -5.02
C TYR A 510 39.25 -23.25 -5.89
N SER A 511 38.82 -24.47 -5.56
CA SER A 511 39.09 -25.68 -6.33
C SER A 511 38.21 -25.76 -7.57
N SER A 512 38.83 -25.95 -8.73
CA SER A 512 38.07 -26.15 -9.97
C SER A 512 37.34 -27.49 -10.03
N ALA A 513 37.86 -28.52 -9.35
CA ALA A 513 37.26 -29.85 -9.33
C ALA A 513 35.85 -29.81 -8.71
N THR A 514 35.67 -29.02 -7.65
CA THR A 514 34.36 -28.81 -7.02
C THR A 514 33.40 -28.09 -7.95
N PHE A 515 33.89 -27.07 -8.66
CA PHE A 515 33.05 -26.32 -9.61
C PHE A 515 32.65 -27.18 -10.83
N GLU A 516 33.57 -28.01 -11.35
CA GLU A 516 33.31 -28.96 -12.43
C GLU A 516 32.22 -29.99 -12.04
N GLN A 517 32.27 -30.51 -10.80
CA GLN A 517 31.25 -31.41 -10.28
C GLN A 517 29.86 -30.75 -10.18
N LEU A 518 29.79 -29.53 -9.65
CA LEU A 518 28.55 -28.75 -9.58
C LEU A 518 27.96 -28.56 -10.98
N LEU A 519 28.82 -28.20 -11.94
CA LEU A 519 28.40 -27.91 -13.29
C LEU A 519 27.90 -29.15 -14.03
N THR A 520 28.52 -30.31 -13.77
CA THR A 520 28.05 -31.61 -14.25
C THR A 520 26.63 -31.89 -13.75
N GLN A 521 26.37 -31.66 -12.46
CA GLN A 521 25.03 -31.80 -11.90
C GLN A 521 24.03 -30.82 -12.55
N VAL A 522 24.41 -29.56 -12.75
CA VAL A 522 23.54 -28.55 -13.42
C VAL A 522 23.14 -29.03 -14.82
N CYS A 523 24.08 -29.57 -15.59
CA CYS A 523 23.79 -30.09 -16.93
C CYS A 523 22.88 -31.33 -16.90
N GLN A 524 23.00 -32.18 -15.88
CA GLN A 524 22.14 -33.35 -15.69
C GLN A 524 20.72 -32.98 -15.24
N THR A 525 20.58 -31.96 -14.38
CA THR A 525 19.27 -31.51 -13.87
C THR A 525 18.50 -30.69 -14.91
N TRP A 526 19.18 -29.86 -15.70
CA TRP A 526 18.56 -29.01 -16.73
C TRP A 526 19.14 -29.24 -18.14
N PRO A 527 19.07 -30.46 -18.69
CA PRO A 527 19.74 -30.81 -19.94
C PRO A 527 19.20 -30.01 -21.12
N GLN A 528 17.89 -29.72 -21.15
CA GLN A 528 17.26 -28.95 -22.22
C GLN A 528 17.71 -27.49 -22.30
N HIS A 529 18.18 -26.91 -21.20
CA HIS A 529 18.61 -25.51 -21.13
C HIS A 529 20.13 -25.34 -21.20
N THR A 530 20.90 -26.43 -21.14
CA THR A 530 22.36 -26.43 -21.05
C THR A 530 23.05 -27.15 -22.22
N ARG A 531 22.30 -27.55 -23.27
CA ARG A 531 22.84 -28.27 -24.45
C ARG A 531 23.97 -27.53 -25.16
N ASP A 532 23.91 -26.20 -25.19
CA ASP A 532 24.87 -25.34 -25.87
C ASP A 532 25.93 -24.75 -24.92
N LEU A 533 26.09 -25.33 -23.72
CA LEU A 533 27.10 -24.90 -22.75
C LEU A 533 28.51 -25.09 -23.31
N ARG A 534 29.24 -24.00 -23.43
CA ARG A 534 30.64 -24.00 -23.86
C ARG A 534 31.57 -24.14 -22.67
N GLN A 535 32.12 -25.34 -22.48
CA GLN A 535 33.11 -25.63 -21.44
C GLN A 535 34.53 -25.23 -21.88
N PRO A 536 35.43 -24.88 -20.93
CA PRO A 536 36.83 -24.62 -21.24
C PRO A 536 37.53 -25.90 -21.72
N LYS A 537 38.48 -25.75 -22.67
CA LYS A 537 39.29 -26.90 -23.14
C LYS A 537 40.15 -27.55 -22.05
N THR A 538 40.60 -26.76 -21.07
CA THR A 538 41.42 -27.20 -19.94
C THR A 538 40.95 -26.49 -18.69
N TRP A 539 40.60 -27.25 -17.65
CA TRP A 539 40.25 -26.71 -16.35
C TRP A 539 41.52 -26.33 -15.58
N PRO A 540 41.62 -25.12 -15.00
CA PRO A 540 42.73 -24.79 -14.09
C PRO A 540 42.63 -25.65 -12.82
N GLU A 541 43.71 -25.90 -12.10
CA GLU A 541 43.63 -26.65 -10.82
C GLU A 541 42.83 -25.87 -9.75
N SER A 542 43.08 -24.56 -9.68
CA SER A 542 42.36 -23.63 -8.82
C SER A 542 42.25 -22.25 -9.48
N PHE A 543 41.33 -21.44 -9.00
CA PHE A 543 41.23 -20.03 -9.36
C PHE A 543 41.19 -19.16 -8.11
N CYS A 544 41.77 -17.96 -8.20
CA CYS A 544 41.88 -17.04 -7.08
C CYS A 544 41.05 -15.80 -7.34
N LEU A 545 40.32 -15.37 -6.31
CA LEU A 545 39.58 -14.11 -6.30
C LEU A 545 40.23 -13.12 -5.33
N GLY A 546 40.30 -11.87 -5.77
CA GLY A 546 40.74 -10.74 -4.95
C GLY A 546 39.69 -10.33 -3.91
N GLU A 547 40.00 -9.28 -3.15
CA GLU A 547 39.09 -8.67 -2.16
C GLU A 547 37.80 -8.14 -2.84
N ASP A 548 37.90 -7.68 -4.09
CA ASP A 548 36.79 -7.22 -4.93
C ASP A 548 36.01 -8.36 -5.62
N ARG A 549 36.31 -9.62 -5.29
CA ARG A 549 35.74 -10.85 -5.88
C ARG A 549 35.99 -11.01 -7.39
N GLN A 550 36.90 -10.23 -7.97
CA GLN A 550 37.33 -10.40 -9.35
C GLN A 550 38.50 -11.38 -9.46
N PRO A 551 38.74 -11.97 -10.66
CA PRO A 551 39.85 -12.90 -10.86
C PRO A 551 41.19 -12.23 -10.60
N ALA A 552 41.99 -12.80 -9.70
CA ALA A 552 43.28 -12.29 -9.28
C ALA A 552 44.39 -13.35 -9.39
N MET A 553 45.63 -12.90 -9.49
CA MET A 553 46.79 -13.80 -9.41
C MET A 553 47.16 -14.06 -7.93
N PRO A 554 47.47 -15.31 -7.55
CA PRO A 554 47.84 -15.64 -6.17
C PRO A 554 49.17 -14.96 -5.79
N SER A 555 49.16 -14.16 -4.72
CA SER A 555 50.33 -13.46 -4.17
C SER A 555 50.94 -14.20 -2.99
N LEU A 556 52.26 -14.14 -2.81
CA LEU A 556 52.99 -14.73 -1.66
C LEU A 556 52.84 -13.90 -0.38
N ALA A 557 52.57 -12.59 -0.50
CA ALA A 557 52.46 -11.66 0.63
C ALA A 557 51.00 -11.46 1.11
N ALA A 558 50.02 -11.96 0.36
CA ALA A 558 48.61 -11.87 0.70
C ALA A 558 48.20 -13.01 1.64
N ARG A 559 47.30 -12.74 2.57
CA ARG A 559 46.70 -13.76 3.42
C ARG A 559 45.70 -14.55 2.59
N LYS A 560 45.95 -15.85 2.38
CA LYS A 560 45.09 -16.73 1.58
C LYS A 560 44.10 -17.47 2.46
N VAL A 561 42.86 -17.56 1.99
CA VAL A 561 41.83 -18.45 2.54
C VAL A 561 41.55 -19.53 1.51
N ASP A 562 41.75 -20.78 1.90
CA ASP A 562 41.58 -21.94 1.02
C ASP A 562 40.26 -22.66 1.35
N PHE A 563 39.44 -22.87 0.31
CA PHE A 563 38.14 -23.53 0.39
C PHE A 563 38.15 -24.88 -0.36
N THR A 564 39.28 -25.57 -0.39
CA THR A 564 39.50 -26.78 -1.21
C THR A 564 38.52 -27.95 -0.98
N GLN A 565 37.66 -27.96 0.06
CA GLN A 565 36.91 -29.18 0.45
C GLN A 565 35.49 -28.97 1.01
N GLY A 566 34.60 -28.33 0.27
CA GLY A 566 33.16 -28.44 0.54
C GLY A 566 32.52 -29.65 -0.16
N ARG A 567 31.67 -30.42 0.53
CA ARG A 567 30.79 -31.40 -0.15
C ARG A 567 29.60 -30.68 -0.77
N LEU A 568 29.43 -30.82 -2.09
CA LEU A 568 28.22 -30.37 -2.76
C LEU A 568 27.00 -31.15 -2.24
N PRO A 569 25.84 -30.50 -2.05
CA PRO A 569 24.62 -31.20 -1.69
C PRO A 569 24.21 -32.17 -2.82
N PRO A 570 23.58 -33.32 -2.48
CA PRO A 570 23.17 -34.32 -3.46
C PRO A 570 22.06 -33.83 -4.40
N THR A 571 21.33 -32.80 -3.99
CA THR A 571 20.28 -32.15 -4.79
C THR A 571 20.64 -30.68 -4.94
N LEU A 572 20.69 -30.22 -6.19
CA LEU A 572 20.92 -28.80 -6.47
C LEU A 572 19.72 -27.96 -6.06
N MET A 573 20.01 -26.89 -5.34
CA MET A 573 19.02 -25.87 -4.99
C MET A 573 19.16 -24.70 -5.96
N PRO A 574 18.19 -24.51 -6.89
CA PRO A 574 18.23 -23.37 -7.79
C PRO A 574 17.97 -22.10 -6.99
N VAL A 575 18.88 -21.14 -7.07
CA VAL A 575 18.80 -19.87 -6.34
C VAL A 575 18.09 -18.83 -7.18
N MET A 576 18.52 -18.66 -8.43
CA MET A 576 17.89 -17.71 -9.34
C MET A 576 18.03 -18.11 -10.79
N SER A 577 17.08 -17.65 -11.60
CA SER A 577 17.11 -17.89 -13.04
C SER A 577 16.53 -16.73 -13.85
N SER A 578 16.97 -16.64 -15.10
CA SER A 578 16.44 -15.72 -16.11
C SER A 578 16.32 -16.46 -17.44
N VAL A 579 15.11 -16.43 -18.01
CA VAL A 579 14.78 -17.09 -19.29
C VAL A 579 14.11 -16.06 -20.17
N ASP A 580 14.57 -15.94 -21.42
CA ASP A 580 13.96 -15.08 -22.41
C ASP A 580 12.62 -15.66 -22.87
N ARG A 581 11.54 -14.87 -22.86
CA ARG A 581 10.18 -15.38 -23.11
C ARG A 581 9.92 -15.71 -24.58
N GLU A 582 10.49 -14.94 -25.51
CA GLU A 582 10.26 -15.09 -26.94
C GLU A 582 11.03 -16.30 -27.49
N THR A 583 12.30 -16.41 -27.12
CA THR A 583 13.21 -17.45 -27.61
C THR A 583 13.22 -18.69 -26.71
N ARG A 584 12.66 -18.59 -25.49
CA ARG A 584 12.74 -19.62 -24.43
C ARG A 584 14.19 -19.99 -24.05
N GLN A 585 15.16 -19.14 -24.38
CA GLN A 585 16.56 -19.39 -24.08
C GLN A 585 16.92 -18.99 -22.65
N LEU A 586 17.70 -19.85 -21.99
CA LEU A 586 18.27 -19.56 -20.67
C LEU A 586 19.35 -18.48 -20.79
N GLN A 587 19.21 -17.41 -20.01
CA GLN A 587 20.15 -16.29 -19.93
C GLN A 587 21.05 -16.41 -18.70
N LEU A 588 20.49 -16.84 -17.57
CA LEU A 588 21.21 -17.03 -16.32
C LEU A 588 20.54 -18.16 -15.53
N LEU A 589 21.34 -19.03 -14.93
CA LEU A 589 20.91 -19.95 -13.88
C LEU A 589 22.03 -20.04 -12.86
N LEU A 590 21.72 -19.71 -11.60
CA LEU A 590 22.63 -19.88 -10.48
C LEU A 590 22.01 -20.85 -9.47
N VAL A 591 22.82 -21.78 -9.00
CA VAL A 591 22.51 -22.76 -7.96
C VAL A 591 23.45 -22.55 -6.78
N MET A 592 23.02 -22.97 -5.60
CA MET A 592 23.83 -22.88 -4.39
C MET A 592 25.11 -23.72 -4.57
N GLY A 593 26.26 -23.09 -4.30
CA GLY A 593 27.58 -23.72 -4.40
C GLY A 593 28.10 -24.19 -3.04
N VAL A 594 29.41 -24.12 -2.86
CA VAL A 594 30.05 -24.33 -1.56
C VAL A 594 30.11 -23.00 -0.81
N ASP A 595 29.75 -23.03 0.48
CA ASP A 595 29.60 -21.84 1.33
C ASP A 595 28.60 -20.82 0.71
N ASP A 596 28.88 -19.52 0.83
CA ASP A 596 28.05 -18.44 0.25
C ASP A 596 28.28 -18.23 -1.26
N SER A 597 29.06 -19.11 -1.92
CA SER A 597 29.27 -19.02 -3.36
C SER A 597 28.13 -19.66 -4.15
N MET A 598 27.94 -19.19 -5.38
CA MET A 598 26.97 -19.76 -6.32
C MET A 598 27.69 -20.20 -7.59
N GLY A 599 27.26 -21.35 -8.12
CA GLY A 599 27.73 -21.87 -9.39
C GLY A 599 26.58 -22.01 -10.37
N GLY A 600 26.86 -22.02 -11.67
CA GLY A 600 25.81 -22.24 -12.67
C GLY A 600 26.25 -21.81 -14.06
N VAL A 601 25.36 -21.18 -14.82
CA VAL A 601 25.60 -20.78 -16.21
C VAL A 601 25.11 -19.37 -16.49
N VAL A 602 25.81 -18.67 -17.38
CA VAL A 602 25.47 -17.32 -17.83
C VAL A 602 25.68 -17.19 -19.34
N ARG A 603 24.76 -16.53 -20.03
CA ARG A 603 24.85 -16.27 -21.47
C ARG A 603 25.51 -14.90 -21.73
N LEU A 604 26.60 -14.92 -22.48
CA LEU A 604 27.36 -13.73 -22.87
C LEU A 604 27.56 -13.75 -24.39
N ASN A 605 27.21 -12.66 -25.08
CA ASN A 605 27.25 -12.58 -26.55
C ASN A 605 26.59 -13.80 -27.24
N GLY A 606 25.44 -14.24 -26.74
CA GLY A 606 24.70 -15.40 -27.28
C GLY A 606 25.30 -16.77 -26.96
N THR A 607 26.47 -16.86 -26.31
CA THR A 607 27.11 -18.13 -25.92
C THR A 607 26.91 -18.38 -24.43
N LEU A 608 26.54 -19.61 -24.07
CA LEU A 608 26.36 -20.03 -22.68
C LEU A 608 27.69 -20.50 -22.07
N TYR A 609 28.10 -19.91 -20.95
CA TYR A 609 29.35 -20.23 -20.25
C TYR A 609 29.09 -20.69 -18.82
N PRO A 610 29.99 -21.51 -18.23
CA PRO A 610 30.02 -21.72 -16.80
C PRO A 610 30.15 -20.39 -16.05
N ALA A 611 29.34 -20.20 -15.03
CA ALA A 611 29.31 -19.01 -14.20
C ALA A 611 29.62 -19.35 -12.75
N PHE A 612 30.47 -18.54 -12.13
CA PHE A 612 30.77 -18.58 -10.72
C PHE A 612 30.49 -17.20 -10.13
N ALA A 613 29.64 -17.15 -9.11
CA ALA A 613 29.14 -15.92 -8.54
C ALA A 613 29.42 -15.86 -7.04
N VAL A 614 29.98 -14.74 -6.57
CA VAL A 614 30.36 -14.57 -5.16
C VAL A 614 29.90 -13.20 -4.68
N PRO A 615 29.25 -13.13 -3.51
CA PRO A 615 28.87 -11.85 -2.92
C PRO A 615 30.11 -11.04 -2.49
N THR A 616 30.04 -9.72 -2.64
CA THR A 616 31.03 -8.80 -2.06
C THR A 616 30.99 -8.86 -0.54
N ALA A 617 32.06 -8.43 0.14
CA ALA A 617 32.15 -8.54 1.60
C ALA A 617 31.06 -7.73 2.34
N ASP A 618 30.55 -6.67 1.72
CA ASP A 618 29.44 -5.83 2.19
C ASP A 618 28.07 -6.29 1.67
N ASN A 619 28.02 -7.40 0.92
CA ASN A 619 26.84 -7.94 0.24
C ASN A 619 26.12 -6.94 -0.70
N SER A 620 26.79 -5.85 -1.11
CA SER A 620 26.16 -4.87 -2.00
C SER A 620 26.00 -5.37 -3.43
N GLN A 621 26.89 -6.29 -3.86
CA GLN A 621 26.89 -6.83 -5.21
C GLN A 621 27.15 -8.33 -5.23
N LEU A 622 26.48 -9.02 -6.16
CA LEU A 622 26.81 -10.39 -6.54
C LEU A 622 27.71 -10.36 -7.77
N VAL A 623 29.02 -10.56 -7.58
CA VAL A 623 29.98 -10.53 -8.68
C VAL A 623 29.92 -11.84 -9.45
N ILE A 624 29.63 -11.77 -10.76
CA ILE A 624 29.59 -12.93 -11.66
C ILE A 624 30.86 -12.98 -12.49
N ASN A 625 31.51 -14.13 -12.45
CA ASN A 625 32.63 -14.50 -13.28
C ASN A 625 32.24 -15.64 -14.22
N ALA A 626 32.63 -15.53 -15.49
CA ALA A 626 32.45 -16.60 -16.47
C ALA A 626 33.76 -17.33 -16.72
N LEU A 627 33.73 -18.66 -16.73
CA LEU A 627 34.88 -19.49 -17.09
C LEU A 627 34.92 -19.68 -18.60
N THR A 628 35.99 -19.20 -19.23
CA THR A 628 36.19 -19.26 -20.68
C THR A 628 37.43 -20.08 -21.02
N ASP A 629 37.67 -20.34 -22.31
CA ASP A 629 38.92 -20.92 -22.81
C ASP A 629 40.18 -20.11 -22.39
N LYS A 630 40.02 -18.84 -21.99
CA LYS A 630 41.09 -17.95 -21.52
C LYS A 630 41.15 -17.83 -20.00
N GLY A 631 40.54 -18.77 -19.28
CA GLY A 631 40.40 -18.77 -17.83
C GLY A 631 39.18 -17.99 -17.33
N LEU A 632 39.14 -17.78 -16.02
CA LEU A 632 38.05 -17.08 -15.32
C LEU A 632 38.09 -15.58 -15.64
N ARG A 633 36.95 -15.01 -16.03
CA ARG A 633 36.83 -13.60 -16.44
C ARG A 633 35.63 -12.95 -15.77
N PHE A 634 35.79 -11.73 -15.32
CA PHE A 634 34.68 -10.92 -14.83
C PHE A 634 33.64 -10.68 -15.93
N ALA A 635 32.42 -11.15 -15.70
CA ALA A 635 31.28 -11.12 -16.62
C ALA A 635 30.31 -9.98 -16.33
N GLY A 636 30.19 -9.59 -15.05
CA GLY A 636 29.31 -8.52 -14.60
C GLY A 636 29.02 -8.64 -13.10
N TYR A 637 28.01 -7.91 -12.65
CA TYR A 637 27.55 -7.96 -11.27
C TYR A 637 26.03 -7.85 -11.20
N GLY A 638 25.44 -8.41 -10.15
CA GLY A 638 24.02 -8.32 -9.82
C GLY A 638 23.78 -7.46 -8.59
N GLU A 639 22.67 -6.75 -8.57
CA GLU A 639 22.21 -5.96 -7.43
C GLU A 639 20.76 -6.35 -7.10
N ALA A 640 20.47 -6.49 -5.81
CA ALA A 640 19.11 -6.72 -5.32
C ALA A 640 18.23 -5.49 -5.58
N VAL A 641 17.03 -5.71 -6.12
CA VAL A 641 16.07 -4.63 -6.35
C VAL A 641 15.30 -4.35 -5.06
N ASN A 642 15.87 -3.49 -4.21
CA ASN A 642 15.32 -3.17 -2.89
C ASN A 642 14.29 -2.02 -2.89
N HIS A 643 14.26 -1.22 -3.96
CA HIS A 643 13.38 -0.06 -4.11
C HIS A 643 12.89 0.07 -5.55
N ASP A 644 11.66 0.52 -5.73
CA ASP A 644 11.14 0.95 -7.03
C ASP A 644 11.29 2.46 -7.13
N ALA A 645 11.78 2.98 -8.27
CA ALA A 645 11.99 4.41 -8.46
C ALA A 645 10.67 5.21 -8.37
N ASP A 646 9.55 4.55 -8.70
CA ASP A 646 8.23 5.18 -8.83
C ASP A 646 7.29 4.87 -7.66
N SER A 647 7.73 4.05 -6.68
CA SER A 647 6.92 3.71 -5.50
C SER A 647 7.72 3.78 -4.21
N PRO A 648 7.21 4.45 -3.16
CA PRO A 648 7.82 4.42 -1.84
C PRO A 648 7.67 3.04 -1.15
N ALA A 649 6.86 2.14 -1.71
CA ALA A 649 6.68 0.79 -1.20
C ALA A 649 7.81 -0.12 -1.68
N ARG A 650 8.50 -0.74 -0.72
CA ARG A 650 9.56 -1.72 -0.99
C ARG A 650 8.98 -2.97 -1.67
N PRO A 651 9.54 -3.42 -2.81
CA PRO A 651 9.13 -4.64 -3.49
C PRO A 651 9.51 -5.90 -2.70
N ALA A 652 8.95 -7.04 -3.10
CA ALA A 652 9.32 -8.35 -2.57
C ALA A 652 10.80 -8.68 -2.89
N PRO A 653 11.53 -9.38 -2.00
CA PRO A 653 12.95 -9.70 -2.19
C PRO A 653 13.13 -10.88 -3.14
N GLU A 654 12.61 -10.77 -4.37
CA GLU A 654 12.60 -11.83 -5.37
C GLU A 654 13.34 -11.47 -6.65
N LEU A 655 13.76 -10.22 -6.82
CA LEU A 655 14.28 -9.72 -8.08
C LEU A 655 15.70 -9.19 -7.94
N MET A 656 16.57 -9.68 -8.81
CA MET A 656 17.91 -9.13 -9.01
C MET A 656 18.08 -8.56 -10.41
N GLN A 657 18.84 -7.49 -10.50
CA GLN A 657 19.21 -6.81 -11.72
C GLN A 657 20.69 -7.01 -12.02
N PHE A 658 21.00 -7.60 -13.15
CA PHE A 658 22.37 -7.93 -13.57
C PHE A 658 22.87 -6.99 -14.66
N HIS A 659 24.03 -6.37 -14.40
CA HIS A 659 24.77 -5.55 -15.34
C HIS A 659 25.88 -6.38 -15.97
N LEU A 660 25.55 -7.07 -17.06
CA LEU A 660 26.48 -7.94 -17.79
C LEU A 660 27.23 -7.15 -18.88
N LYS A 661 28.53 -7.39 -19.05
CA LYS A 661 29.41 -6.66 -19.99
C LYS A 661 28.94 -6.63 -21.46
N THR A 662 28.07 -7.55 -21.85
CA THR A 662 27.65 -7.75 -23.24
C THR A 662 26.21 -7.28 -23.50
N TRP A 663 25.55 -6.74 -22.48
CA TRP A 663 24.16 -6.31 -22.53
C TRP A 663 24.08 -4.79 -22.42
N SER A 664 23.29 -4.16 -23.29
CA SER A 664 23.01 -2.72 -23.20
C SER A 664 21.97 -2.38 -22.14
N GLU A 665 21.06 -3.32 -21.88
CA GLU A 665 20.03 -3.22 -20.85
C GLU A 665 20.27 -4.24 -19.74
N PRO A 666 19.90 -3.93 -18.49
CA PRO A 666 20.08 -4.85 -17.38
C PRO A 666 19.25 -6.13 -17.54
N LEU A 667 19.87 -7.28 -17.26
CA LEU A 667 19.20 -8.58 -17.24
C LEU A 667 18.51 -8.79 -15.90
N PHE A 668 17.21 -9.07 -15.90
CA PHE A 668 16.48 -9.38 -14.67
C PHE A 668 16.44 -10.88 -14.42
N ALA A 669 16.73 -11.29 -13.19
CA ALA A 669 16.61 -12.69 -12.75
C ALA A 669 15.77 -12.77 -11.48
N ILE A 670 14.95 -13.81 -11.41
CA ILE A 670 14.08 -14.08 -10.26
C ILE A 670 14.76 -15.06 -9.32
N VAL A 671 14.60 -14.82 -8.02
CA VAL A 671 14.90 -15.80 -6.98
C VAL A 671 13.89 -16.94 -7.11
N ASN A 672 14.36 -18.16 -7.30
CA ASN A 672 13.49 -19.31 -7.54
C ASN A 672 12.89 -19.80 -6.22
N THR A 673 11.56 -19.91 -6.16
CA THR A 673 10.83 -20.31 -4.94
C THR A 673 11.37 -19.61 -3.68
N PRO A 674 11.27 -18.27 -3.60
CA PRO A 674 11.86 -17.49 -2.50
C PRO A 674 11.49 -18.01 -1.12
N GLU A 675 10.27 -18.52 -0.96
CA GLU A 675 9.76 -19.12 0.27
C GLU A 675 10.47 -20.40 0.72
N LYS A 676 11.27 -21.01 -0.16
CA LYS A 676 12.09 -22.19 0.14
C LYS A 676 13.57 -21.85 0.29
N GLN A 677 13.96 -20.61 0.00
CA GLN A 677 15.35 -20.17 0.12
C GLN A 677 15.69 -19.83 1.58
N PRO A 678 16.91 -20.12 2.06
CA PRO A 678 17.27 -19.81 3.43
C PRO A 678 17.44 -18.29 3.63
N ASP A 679 17.08 -17.78 4.81
CA ASP A 679 17.11 -16.34 5.13
C ASP A 679 18.47 -15.69 4.88
N HIS A 680 19.57 -16.38 5.21
CA HIS A 680 20.93 -15.84 5.03
C HIS A 680 21.26 -15.56 3.55
N LEU A 681 20.68 -16.31 2.61
CA LEU A 681 20.90 -16.11 1.19
C LEU A 681 20.36 -14.75 0.74
N PHE A 682 19.19 -14.32 1.21
CA PHE A 682 18.66 -13.01 0.83
C PHE A 682 19.61 -11.88 1.27
N ARG A 683 20.19 -12.01 2.46
CA ARG A 683 21.17 -11.05 2.98
C ARG A 683 22.47 -11.06 2.16
N SER A 684 22.98 -12.23 1.80
CA SER A 684 24.21 -12.33 1.00
C SER A 684 24.00 -11.83 -0.44
N LEU A 685 22.80 -11.94 -0.98
CA LEU A 685 22.40 -11.36 -2.26
C LEU A 685 22.18 -9.83 -2.23
N GLY A 686 22.26 -9.21 -1.05
CA GLY A 686 22.10 -7.77 -0.89
C GLY A 686 20.65 -7.31 -0.72
N PHE A 687 19.70 -8.21 -0.48
CA PHE A 687 18.34 -7.81 -0.15
C PHE A 687 18.28 -7.18 1.26
N GLU A 688 17.63 -6.03 1.36
CA GLU A 688 17.42 -5.33 2.63
C GLU A 688 16.47 -6.07 3.58
N ARG A 689 15.77 -7.10 3.10
CA ARG A 689 14.82 -7.93 3.84
C ARG A 689 14.88 -9.37 3.37
N THR A 690 14.64 -10.32 4.26
CA THR A 690 14.39 -11.71 3.86
C THR A 690 12.95 -11.88 3.39
N TRP A 691 12.66 -12.99 2.72
CA TRP A 691 11.30 -13.30 2.27
C TRP A 691 10.29 -13.33 3.44
N ASP A 692 10.67 -13.94 4.57
CA ASP A 692 9.82 -14.05 5.75
C ASP A 692 9.63 -12.70 6.47
N GLU A 693 10.63 -11.83 6.48
CA GLU A 693 10.49 -10.46 6.96
C GLU A 693 9.56 -9.63 6.08
N TRP A 694 9.73 -9.72 4.75
CA TRP A 694 8.85 -9.03 3.81
C TRP A 694 7.41 -9.50 3.96
N LYS A 695 7.16 -10.81 4.03
CA LYS A 695 5.82 -11.39 4.18
C LYS A 695 5.14 -10.92 5.48
N ARG A 696 5.88 -10.83 6.60
CA ARG A 696 5.37 -10.30 7.87
C ARG A 696 5.02 -8.81 7.76
N ASP A 697 5.85 -8.02 7.10
CA ASP A 697 5.60 -6.60 6.86
C ASP A 697 4.41 -6.36 5.92
N GLU A 698 4.27 -7.16 4.87
CA GLU A 698 3.16 -7.11 3.91
C GLU A 698 1.84 -7.45 4.62
N TYR A 699 1.85 -8.48 5.47
CA TYR A 699 0.74 -8.82 6.36
C TYR A 699 0.42 -7.68 7.32
N ALA A 700 1.42 -7.08 7.98
CA ALA A 700 1.20 -5.93 8.87
C ALA A 700 0.69 -4.68 8.13
N ARG A 701 1.12 -4.45 6.89
CA ARG A 701 0.67 -3.31 6.05
C ARG A 701 -0.78 -3.46 5.66
N THR A 702 -1.16 -4.60 5.10
CA THR A 702 -2.55 -4.91 4.71
C THR A 702 -3.50 -4.74 5.90
N HIS A 703 -3.12 -5.22 7.10
CA HIS A 703 -3.91 -5.07 8.33
C HIS A 703 -3.84 -3.68 8.98
N ALA A 704 -2.81 -2.87 8.67
CA ALA A 704 -2.71 -1.47 9.14
C ALA A 704 -3.49 -0.49 8.25
N THR A 705 -3.66 -0.78 6.96
CA THR A 705 -4.56 -0.02 6.06
C THR A 705 -6.02 -0.16 6.47
N GLU A 706 -6.45 -1.34 6.93
CA GLU A 706 -7.79 -1.52 7.50
C GLU A 706 -7.98 -0.69 8.79
N ARG A 707 -6.98 -0.66 9.68
CA ARG A 707 -7.03 0.18 10.90
C ARG A 707 -6.93 1.70 10.66
N ARG A 708 -6.57 2.15 9.45
CA ARG A 708 -6.54 3.58 9.11
C ARG A 708 -7.85 4.09 8.53
N HIS A 709 -8.70 3.21 8.00
CA HIS A 709 -10.07 3.61 7.63
C HIS A 709 -10.94 3.94 8.85
N ASP A 710 -10.61 3.42 10.03
CA ASP A 710 -11.36 3.67 11.28
C ASP A 710 -10.87 4.86 12.14
N ARG A 711 -9.83 5.60 11.74
CA ARG A 711 -9.41 6.83 12.47
C ARG A 711 -9.76 8.12 11.74
N GLY A 712 -10.83 8.09 10.95
CA GLY A 712 -11.35 9.23 10.19
C GLY A 712 -12.62 9.88 10.74
N TRP A 713 -13.08 9.52 11.94
CA TRP A 713 -14.22 10.16 12.59
C TRP A 713 -13.84 10.64 13.99
N SER A 714 -13.08 11.73 14.06
CA SER A 714 -13.17 12.74 15.14
C SER A 714 -12.23 13.91 14.84
N GLN A 715 -12.75 14.91 14.13
CA GLN A 715 -12.82 16.30 14.56
C GLN A 715 -13.58 17.14 13.54
#